data_AF-A0A7X8U8T3-F1
#
_entry.id   AF-A0A7X8U8T3-F1
#
_cell.length_a   1.000
_cell.length_b   1.000
_cell.length_c   1.000
_cell.angle_alpha   90.00
_cell.angle_beta   90.00
_cell.angle_gamma   90.00
#
_symmetry.space_group_name_H-M   'P 1'
#
loop_
_entity.id
_entity.type
_entity.pdbx_description
1 polymer ?
#
loop_
_entity_poly.entity_id
_entity_poly.type
_entity_poly.pdbx_seq_one_letter_code
_entity_poly.pdbx_strand_id
1 'polypeptide(L)'
;MDELVYYYFGSRNLRLTTPQLQGTDVQILQFLLNMLPDNMVPGKLVEDGIFGPLTRAAVRNFQNYFGLVRDGIVGPETFLRLGHRTGKYATGEAVFSSRILKSGALGKDVTVLQNRLAAYKKPYLNRRADGRFGLFTEGAVQLFQSDFPDLVADGVAGPDTYNKIFIHAPLGGRTLRLNDRGLDVYWLQYYLYQLKYYRREINGYFQAATSTAVKDFQTAAGIAIDGIVGPETYLALGTSIAFPQQEYYYRVQAGDSVFKISRLFKHKMEDIIKLNNLTAPDYIIKTGQLLLIPPPLNFHLAEKGETLNNVASNYALPLIDLQKANNLVPDGFLIPDETVVLPGYSTDLPGEIAFLQPTDNRDDLIKLNPDTGTATRLERFANLSRRELFLSKDKKAVALLADEGRQIIIYDLAKGTSRSLNIAETAESIDWSYDGSKLALSSGRVISALDGTTLFSFTGMMPQWFTDNKSLLYFDGISTLRKINIETGNDQPVLELPDYNIWFFTFAAPINKLLVMAFVDPGRVTFTLLYDLTSQELIEISRNDFFGEWSRTRDYFLLLQRDYFGEFFPWFYLKVNRYLCEVALVGEELYGKDVNLNNNNFSPADQAFLMVLSNPGTFYPIPAINRDIYAKTLNSRLLTQLTIEKKSYSPVWL
;
A
#
# COMPACT_ATOMS: atom_id res chain seq x y z
N MET A 1 -36.53 -13.75 -3.87
CA MET A 1 -36.35 -12.84 -5.03
C MET A 1 -36.11 -13.73 -6.21
N ASP A 2 -36.87 -13.56 -7.29
CA ASP A 2 -36.56 -14.26 -8.54
C ASP A 2 -35.16 -13.81 -8.99
N GLU A 3 -34.36 -14.77 -9.44
CA GLU A 3 -33.00 -14.54 -9.90
C GLU A 3 -33.03 -13.60 -11.13
N LEU A 4 -32.25 -12.51 -11.10
CA LEU A 4 -32.22 -11.55 -12.20
C LEU A 4 -31.79 -12.25 -13.49
N VAL A 5 -32.56 -12.07 -14.57
CA VAL A 5 -32.19 -12.63 -15.87
C VAL A 5 -30.86 -12.01 -16.32
N TYR A 6 -29.89 -12.88 -16.62
CA TYR A 6 -28.58 -12.45 -17.05
C TYR A 6 -28.60 -11.92 -18.48
N TYR A 7 -28.06 -10.71 -18.67
CA TYR A 7 -27.76 -10.13 -19.98
C TYR A 7 -26.35 -9.54 -19.97
N TYR A 8 -25.58 -9.78 -21.03
CA TYR A 8 -24.26 -9.16 -21.18
C TYR A 8 -24.38 -7.64 -21.28
N PHE A 9 -23.58 -6.93 -20.51
CA PHE A 9 -23.56 -5.48 -20.54
C PHE A 9 -23.17 -4.97 -21.94
N GLY A 10 -24.03 -4.15 -22.56
CA GLY A 10 -23.82 -3.68 -23.93
C GLY A 10 -24.45 -4.53 -25.03
N SER A 11 -25.10 -5.66 -24.70
CA SER A 11 -25.76 -6.54 -25.69
C SER A 11 -27.07 -5.97 -26.26
N ARG A 12 -27.71 -5.05 -25.53
CA ARG A 12 -28.96 -4.38 -25.92
C ARG A 12 -28.99 -2.93 -25.43
N ASN A 13 -29.86 -2.12 -26.03
CA ASN A 13 -30.11 -0.76 -25.54
C ASN A 13 -30.92 -0.81 -24.25
N LEU A 14 -30.47 -0.10 -23.22
CA LEU A 14 -31.20 -0.01 -21.94
C LEU A 14 -32.09 1.24 -21.93
N ARG A 15 -33.37 1.07 -21.62
CA ARG A 15 -34.35 2.17 -21.61
C ARG A 15 -35.54 1.79 -20.74
N LEU A 16 -36.30 2.80 -20.32
CA LEU A 16 -37.57 2.59 -19.65
C LEU A 16 -38.60 2.00 -20.63
N THR A 17 -39.20 0.88 -20.26
CA THR A 17 -40.25 0.18 -21.03
C THR A 17 -41.45 -0.14 -20.13
N THR A 18 -42.52 -0.69 -20.72
CA THR A 18 -43.66 -1.26 -19.98
C THR A 18 -43.89 -2.69 -20.47
N PRO A 19 -43.71 -3.73 -19.62
CA PRO A 19 -43.15 -3.70 -18.26
C PRO A 19 -41.71 -3.15 -18.24
N GLN A 20 -41.24 -2.72 -17.06
CA GLN A 20 -39.89 -2.16 -16.91
C GLN A 20 -38.83 -3.20 -17.31
N LEU A 21 -37.82 -2.73 -18.05
CA LEU A 21 -36.70 -3.57 -18.49
C LEU A 21 -35.87 -3.98 -17.27
N GLN A 22 -35.55 -5.27 -17.18
CA GLN A 22 -34.83 -5.84 -16.04
C GLN A 22 -33.66 -6.70 -16.52
N GLY A 23 -32.61 -6.78 -15.69
CA GLY A 23 -31.49 -7.68 -15.91
C GLY A 23 -30.21 -7.25 -15.22
N THR A 24 -29.21 -8.13 -15.24
CA THR A 24 -27.88 -7.86 -14.69
C THR A 24 -27.18 -6.69 -15.40
N ASP A 25 -27.44 -6.47 -16.69
CA ASP A 25 -26.94 -5.32 -17.45
C ASP A 25 -27.45 -3.97 -16.93
N VAL A 26 -28.69 -3.92 -16.42
CA VAL A 26 -29.24 -2.74 -15.76
C VAL A 26 -28.60 -2.54 -14.39
N GLN A 27 -28.37 -3.63 -13.66
CA GLN A 27 -27.74 -3.55 -12.35
C GLN A 27 -26.33 -2.98 -12.45
N ILE A 28 -25.52 -3.46 -13.40
CA ILE A 28 -24.19 -2.92 -13.71
C ILE A 28 -24.28 -1.44 -14.08
N LEU A 29 -25.26 -1.03 -14.90
CA LEU A 29 -25.46 0.38 -15.21
C LEU A 29 -25.69 1.21 -13.94
N GLN A 30 -26.55 0.74 -13.02
CA GLN A 30 -26.83 1.44 -11.76
C GLN A 30 -25.56 1.59 -10.91
N PHE A 31 -24.76 0.52 -10.77
CA PHE A 31 -23.44 0.57 -10.12
C PHE A 31 -22.51 1.62 -10.77
N LEU A 32 -22.34 1.56 -12.08
CA LEU A 32 -21.44 2.46 -12.81
C LEU A 32 -21.87 3.94 -12.70
N LEU A 33 -23.17 4.21 -12.65
CA LEU A 33 -23.70 5.56 -12.44
C LEU A 33 -23.45 6.04 -10.99
N ASN A 34 -23.62 5.16 -9.99
CA ASN A 34 -23.34 5.45 -8.59
C ASN A 34 -21.84 5.72 -8.29
N MET A 35 -20.93 5.29 -9.17
CA MET A 35 -19.50 5.61 -9.03
C MET A 35 -19.19 7.10 -9.26
N LEU A 36 -20.08 7.87 -9.89
CA LEU A 36 -19.88 9.29 -10.16
C LEU A 36 -20.45 10.16 -9.03
N PRO A 37 -19.84 11.32 -8.75
CA PRO A 37 -20.35 12.24 -7.73
C PRO A 37 -21.67 12.91 -8.16
N ASP A 38 -22.43 13.41 -7.17
CA ASP A 38 -23.77 13.98 -7.36
C ASP A 38 -23.82 15.18 -8.33
N ASN A 39 -22.72 15.91 -8.51
CA ASN A 39 -22.65 17.00 -9.49
C ASN A 39 -22.66 16.50 -10.94
N MET A 40 -22.37 15.22 -11.18
CA MET A 40 -22.44 14.57 -12.50
C MET A 40 -23.71 13.73 -12.63
N VAL A 41 -23.99 12.90 -11.62
CA VAL A 41 -25.17 12.04 -11.56
C VAL A 41 -25.81 12.18 -10.18
N PRO A 42 -26.81 13.07 -10.02
CA PRO A 42 -27.43 13.33 -8.73
C PRO A 42 -28.17 12.12 -8.17
N GLY A 43 -27.89 11.81 -6.90
CA GLY A 43 -28.61 10.83 -6.09
C GLY A 43 -28.11 9.39 -6.30
N LYS A 44 -28.09 8.62 -5.21
CA LYS A 44 -27.72 7.20 -5.23
C LYS A 44 -28.90 6.35 -5.72
N LEU A 45 -28.66 5.53 -6.73
CA LEU A 45 -29.60 4.54 -7.24
C LEU A 45 -29.59 3.29 -6.35
N VAL A 46 -30.75 2.65 -6.23
CA VAL A 46 -30.82 1.26 -5.78
C VAL A 46 -30.37 0.36 -6.93
N GLU A 47 -29.48 -0.58 -6.67
CA GLU A 47 -28.89 -1.49 -7.65
C GLU A 47 -29.73 -2.77 -7.75
N ASP A 48 -31.00 -2.61 -8.09
CA ASP A 48 -32.01 -3.68 -8.16
C ASP A 48 -32.09 -4.38 -9.53
N GLY A 49 -31.36 -3.90 -10.53
CA GLY A 49 -31.45 -4.41 -11.90
C GLY A 49 -32.73 -4.02 -12.63
N ILE A 50 -33.48 -3.04 -12.12
CA ILE A 50 -34.74 -2.56 -12.71
C ILE A 50 -34.55 -1.18 -13.35
N PHE A 51 -34.82 -1.07 -14.65
CA PHE A 51 -34.71 0.19 -15.38
C PHE A 51 -35.98 1.02 -15.17
N GLY A 52 -36.10 1.59 -13.97
CA GLY A 52 -37.22 2.44 -13.56
C GLY A 52 -37.03 3.93 -13.92
N PRO A 53 -37.98 4.79 -13.50
CA PRO A 53 -37.92 6.23 -13.72
C PRO A 53 -36.67 6.90 -13.12
N LEU A 54 -36.18 6.44 -11.96
CA LEU A 54 -34.97 6.95 -11.32
C LEU A 54 -33.71 6.59 -12.13
N THR A 55 -33.57 5.33 -12.55
CA THR A 55 -32.49 4.89 -13.45
C THR A 55 -32.49 5.70 -14.75
N ARG A 56 -33.67 5.92 -15.35
CA ARG A 56 -33.80 6.78 -16.54
C ARG A 56 -33.35 8.22 -16.27
N ALA A 57 -33.74 8.80 -15.13
CA ALA A 57 -33.35 10.16 -14.75
C ALA A 57 -31.82 10.28 -14.58
N ALA A 58 -31.19 9.31 -13.92
CA ALA A 58 -29.74 9.24 -13.76
C ALA A 58 -29.02 9.12 -15.11
N VAL A 59 -29.50 8.26 -16.02
CA VAL A 59 -28.98 8.18 -17.40
C VAL A 59 -29.09 9.52 -18.11
N ARG A 60 -30.23 10.22 -18.00
CA ARG A 60 -30.39 11.57 -18.58
C ARG A 60 -29.43 12.58 -17.97
N ASN A 61 -29.12 12.50 -16.69
CA ASN A 61 -28.17 13.41 -16.05
C ASN A 61 -26.74 13.13 -16.52
N PHE A 62 -26.34 11.85 -16.55
CA PHE A 62 -25.07 11.40 -17.13
C PHE A 62 -24.91 11.86 -18.58
N GLN A 63 -25.94 11.64 -19.41
CA GLN A 63 -25.96 12.08 -20.81
C GLN A 63 -25.83 13.59 -20.93
N ASN A 64 -26.61 14.35 -20.14
CA ASN A 64 -26.56 15.80 -20.15
C ASN A 64 -25.17 16.32 -19.77
N TYR A 65 -24.59 15.77 -18.71
CA TYR A 65 -23.26 16.13 -18.24
C TYR A 65 -22.25 15.88 -19.38
N PHE A 66 -22.11 14.64 -19.86
CA PHE A 66 -21.14 14.29 -20.91
C PHE A 66 -21.54 14.72 -22.35
N GLY A 67 -22.49 15.64 -22.51
CA GLY A 67 -22.86 16.23 -23.80
C GLY A 67 -23.34 15.19 -24.82
N LEU A 68 -24.20 14.27 -24.39
CA LEU A 68 -24.90 13.29 -25.22
C LEU A 68 -26.35 13.72 -25.45
N VAL A 69 -27.03 13.04 -26.37
CA VAL A 69 -28.49 13.19 -26.52
C VAL A 69 -29.15 12.74 -25.21
N ARG A 70 -29.93 13.63 -24.59
CA ARG A 70 -30.57 13.46 -23.28
C ARG A 70 -31.90 12.70 -23.34
N ASP A 71 -31.91 11.54 -23.97
CA ASP A 71 -33.11 10.72 -24.21
C ASP A 71 -33.43 9.71 -23.09
N GLY A 72 -32.44 9.40 -22.24
CA GLY A 72 -32.53 8.37 -21.20
C GLY A 72 -32.37 6.96 -21.75
N ILE A 73 -31.78 6.80 -22.94
CA ILE A 73 -31.50 5.51 -23.59
C ILE A 73 -29.99 5.26 -23.56
N VAL A 74 -29.60 4.11 -23.01
CA VAL A 74 -28.22 3.65 -23.03
C VAL A 74 -27.97 2.93 -24.35
N GLY A 75 -27.55 3.68 -25.37
CA GLY A 75 -27.08 3.14 -26.65
C GLY A 75 -25.55 3.22 -26.80
N PRO A 76 -25.00 2.96 -28.01
CA PRO A 76 -23.55 2.89 -28.23
C PRO A 76 -22.76 4.13 -27.80
N GLU A 77 -23.34 5.33 -27.94
CA GLU A 77 -22.72 6.56 -27.47
C GLU A 77 -22.60 6.56 -25.94
N THR A 78 -23.68 6.25 -25.22
CA THR A 78 -23.71 6.20 -23.75
C THR A 78 -22.78 5.11 -23.22
N PHE A 79 -22.79 3.91 -23.81
CA PHE A 79 -21.86 2.84 -23.45
C PHE A 79 -20.40 3.27 -23.60
N LEU A 80 -20.05 3.99 -24.67
CA LEU A 80 -18.68 4.49 -24.85
C LEU A 80 -18.26 5.42 -23.70
N ARG A 81 -19.17 6.26 -23.18
CA ARG A 81 -18.87 7.17 -22.05
C ARG A 81 -18.85 6.42 -20.72
N LEU A 82 -19.45 5.23 -20.64
CA LEU A 82 -19.27 4.29 -19.54
C LEU A 82 -17.98 3.45 -19.70
N GLY A 83 -17.16 3.73 -20.72
CA GLY A 83 -15.91 3.03 -20.99
C GLY A 83 -16.10 1.67 -21.67
N HIS A 84 -17.21 1.46 -22.36
CA HIS A 84 -17.53 0.19 -23.03
C HIS A 84 -17.84 0.39 -24.52
N ARG A 85 -17.03 -0.21 -25.40
CA ARG A 85 -17.18 -0.09 -26.87
C ARG A 85 -18.26 -1.05 -27.38
N THR A 86 -19.33 -0.52 -27.97
CA THR A 86 -20.39 -1.30 -28.62
C THR A 86 -20.79 -0.72 -29.98
N GLY A 87 -21.55 -1.48 -30.79
CA GLY A 87 -22.09 -1.02 -32.07
C GLY A 87 -21.01 -0.48 -33.02
N LYS A 88 -21.17 0.77 -33.48
CA LYS A 88 -20.21 1.44 -34.38
C LYS A 88 -18.80 1.61 -33.81
N TYR A 89 -18.63 1.45 -32.50
CA TYR A 89 -17.32 1.54 -31.84
C TYR A 89 -16.60 0.21 -31.73
N ALA A 90 -17.24 -0.91 -32.09
CA ALA A 90 -16.68 -2.26 -32.05
C ALA A 90 -16.97 -3.04 -33.35
N THR A 91 -17.06 -2.33 -34.49
CA THR A 91 -17.39 -2.94 -35.78
C THR A 91 -16.30 -3.91 -36.22
N GLY A 92 -16.70 -5.15 -36.54
CA GLY A 92 -15.77 -6.21 -36.95
C GLY A 92 -14.94 -6.81 -35.80
N GLU A 93 -15.22 -6.44 -34.56
CA GLU A 93 -14.54 -6.91 -33.36
C GLU A 93 -15.56 -7.57 -32.42
N ALA A 94 -15.17 -8.62 -31.69
CA ALA A 94 -15.99 -9.11 -30.59
C ALA A 94 -16.11 -8.01 -29.52
N VAL A 95 -17.35 -7.71 -29.10
CA VAL A 95 -17.61 -6.77 -28.01
C VAL A 95 -17.15 -7.42 -26.71
N PHE A 96 -16.46 -6.67 -25.85
CA PHE A 96 -16.06 -7.20 -24.55
C PHE A 96 -17.29 -7.71 -23.77
N SER A 97 -17.18 -8.87 -23.14
CA SER A 97 -18.30 -9.63 -22.55
C SER A 97 -19.28 -10.30 -23.52
N SER A 98 -19.19 -10.18 -24.85
CA SER A 98 -20.18 -10.82 -25.75
C SER A 98 -20.04 -12.34 -25.90
N ARG A 99 -19.03 -12.96 -25.28
CA ARG A 99 -18.75 -14.40 -25.30
C ARG A 99 -17.92 -14.78 -24.08
N ILE A 100 -17.82 -16.08 -23.80
CA ILE A 100 -16.89 -16.61 -22.79
C ILE A 100 -15.45 -16.53 -23.32
N LEU A 101 -14.52 -16.01 -22.51
CA LEU A 101 -13.09 -15.99 -22.80
C LEU A 101 -12.36 -16.99 -21.92
N LYS A 102 -11.48 -17.78 -22.53
CA LYS A 102 -10.64 -18.80 -21.88
C LYS A 102 -9.35 -18.98 -22.68
N SER A 103 -8.43 -19.79 -22.15
CA SER A 103 -7.16 -20.11 -22.81
C SER A 103 -7.32 -20.45 -24.29
N GLY A 104 -6.50 -19.82 -25.14
CA GLY A 104 -6.55 -19.90 -26.61
C GLY A 104 -7.44 -18.84 -27.28
N ALA A 105 -8.26 -18.08 -26.55
CA ALA A 105 -9.05 -17.00 -27.14
C ALA A 105 -8.15 -15.87 -27.68
N LEU A 106 -8.54 -15.29 -28.81
CA LEU A 106 -7.88 -14.17 -29.45
C LEU A 106 -8.88 -13.04 -29.67
N GLY A 107 -8.43 -11.78 -29.64
CA GLY A 107 -9.24 -10.65 -30.07
C GLY A 107 -9.06 -9.37 -29.26
N LYS A 108 -9.84 -8.34 -29.64
CA LYS A 108 -9.85 -7.04 -28.96
C LYS A 108 -10.60 -7.08 -27.63
N ASP A 109 -11.58 -7.95 -27.49
CA ASP A 109 -12.21 -8.29 -26.20
C ASP A 109 -11.20 -8.88 -25.22
N VAL A 110 -10.28 -9.74 -25.69
CA VAL A 110 -9.14 -10.23 -24.87
C VAL A 110 -8.21 -9.08 -24.50
N THR A 111 -7.91 -8.17 -25.43
CA THR A 111 -7.10 -6.97 -25.13
C THR A 111 -7.76 -6.10 -24.05
N VAL A 112 -9.10 -5.94 -24.12
CA VAL A 112 -9.86 -5.18 -23.11
C VAL A 112 -9.83 -5.89 -21.75
N LEU A 113 -10.02 -7.21 -21.71
CA LEU A 113 -9.86 -8.00 -20.48
C LEU A 113 -8.50 -7.76 -19.84
N GLN A 114 -7.44 -7.90 -20.63
CA GLN A 114 -6.06 -7.73 -20.19
C GLN A 114 -5.80 -6.31 -19.68
N ASN A 115 -6.22 -5.27 -20.41
CA ASN A 115 -6.07 -3.88 -19.96
C ASN A 115 -6.82 -3.60 -18.65
N ARG A 116 -8.03 -4.15 -18.49
CA ARG A 116 -8.82 -4.01 -17.25
C ARG A 116 -8.12 -4.66 -16.07
N LEU A 117 -7.62 -5.90 -16.24
CA LEU A 117 -6.86 -6.61 -15.20
C LEU A 117 -5.52 -5.94 -14.89
N ALA A 118 -4.87 -5.33 -15.87
CA ALA A 118 -3.62 -4.59 -15.68
C ALA A 118 -3.81 -3.25 -14.97
N ALA A 119 -4.94 -2.56 -15.19
CA ALA A 119 -5.28 -1.28 -14.54
C ALA A 119 -6.09 -1.43 -13.25
N TYR A 120 -6.45 -2.65 -12.87
CA TYR A 120 -7.13 -2.94 -11.61
C TYR A 120 -6.24 -2.51 -10.42
N LYS A 121 -6.85 -2.04 -9.31
CA LYS A 121 -6.10 -1.51 -8.15
C LYS A 121 -5.18 -2.54 -7.49
N LYS A 122 -5.57 -3.83 -7.53
CA LYS A 122 -4.78 -5.00 -7.13
C LYS A 122 -4.41 -5.80 -8.40
N PRO A 123 -3.59 -5.24 -9.32
CA PRO A 123 -3.46 -5.79 -10.66
C PRO A 123 -2.78 -7.15 -10.60
N TYR A 124 -3.34 -8.10 -11.34
CA TYR A 124 -2.82 -9.46 -11.43
C TYR A 124 -2.18 -9.77 -12.79
N LEU A 125 -2.39 -8.88 -13.77
CA LEU A 125 -1.75 -9.00 -15.07
C LEU A 125 -0.61 -7.99 -15.19
N ASN A 126 0.57 -8.39 -14.72
CA ASN A 126 1.79 -7.57 -14.79
C ASN A 126 2.47 -7.68 -16.17
N ARG A 127 1.71 -7.45 -17.25
CA ARG A 127 2.22 -7.42 -18.63
C ARG A 127 1.30 -6.66 -19.56
N ARG A 128 1.90 -6.15 -20.63
CA ARG A 128 1.19 -5.44 -21.69
C ARG A 128 0.19 -6.37 -22.36
N ALA A 129 -1.01 -5.87 -22.62
CA ALA A 129 -2.02 -6.60 -23.38
C ALA A 129 -1.56 -6.88 -24.81
N ASP A 130 -1.70 -8.14 -25.25
CA ASP A 130 -1.32 -8.65 -26.57
C ASP A 130 -2.52 -9.21 -27.35
N GLY A 131 -3.71 -9.27 -26.72
CA GLY A 131 -4.92 -9.82 -27.31
C GLY A 131 -4.93 -11.35 -27.41
N ARG A 132 -4.03 -12.04 -26.70
CA ARG A 132 -3.95 -13.50 -26.64
C ARG A 132 -4.22 -13.99 -25.21
N PHE A 133 -5.25 -14.80 -25.05
CA PHE A 133 -5.59 -15.38 -23.76
C PHE A 133 -4.71 -16.60 -23.53
N GLY A 134 -3.51 -16.39 -22.97
CA GLY A 134 -2.60 -17.46 -22.56
C GLY A 134 -2.58 -17.68 -21.05
N LEU A 135 -1.64 -18.51 -20.58
CA LEU A 135 -1.48 -18.90 -19.16
C LEU A 135 -1.44 -17.72 -18.18
N PHE A 136 -0.79 -16.60 -18.56
CA PHE A 136 -0.72 -15.42 -17.71
C PHE A 136 -2.07 -14.67 -17.61
N THR A 137 -2.85 -14.67 -18.69
CA THR A 137 -4.20 -14.08 -18.65
C THR A 137 -5.13 -14.97 -17.84
N GLU A 138 -5.02 -16.29 -18.00
CA GLU A 138 -5.75 -17.28 -17.22
C GLU A 138 -5.46 -17.15 -15.72
N GLY A 139 -4.18 -17.14 -15.32
CA GLY A 139 -3.78 -16.95 -13.93
C GLY A 139 -4.23 -15.60 -13.36
N ALA A 140 -4.17 -14.52 -14.14
CA ALA A 140 -4.68 -13.21 -13.71
C ALA A 140 -6.20 -13.22 -13.50
N VAL A 141 -6.96 -13.94 -14.34
CA VAL A 141 -8.40 -14.14 -14.15
C VAL A 141 -8.68 -14.98 -12.90
N GLN A 142 -7.93 -16.06 -12.65
CA GLN A 142 -8.07 -16.87 -11.43
C GLN A 142 -7.83 -16.08 -10.15
N LEU A 143 -6.78 -15.24 -10.12
CA LEU A 143 -6.49 -14.37 -8.99
C LEU A 143 -7.57 -13.32 -8.78
N PHE A 144 -8.04 -12.69 -9.87
CA PHE A 144 -9.16 -11.75 -9.81
C PHE A 144 -10.43 -12.42 -9.28
N GLN A 145 -10.77 -13.60 -9.79
CA GLN A 145 -11.92 -14.38 -9.31
C GLN A 145 -11.77 -14.75 -7.82
N SER A 146 -10.55 -15.06 -7.39
CA SER A 146 -10.26 -15.45 -6.00
C SER A 146 -10.52 -14.34 -4.98
N ASP A 147 -10.55 -13.06 -5.40
CA ASP A 147 -10.95 -11.94 -4.53
C ASP A 147 -12.43 -12.00 -4.14
N PHE A 148 -13.28 -12.68 -4.93
CA PHE A 148 -14.73 -12.67 -4.74
C PHE A 148 -15.22 -14.04 -4.24
N PRO A 149 -16.03 -14.11 -3.17
CA PRO A 149 -16.54 -15.39 -2.64
C PRO A 149 -17.58 -16.04 -3.57
N ASP A 150 -18.25 -15.24 -4.40
CA ASP A 150 -19.30 -15.65 -5.32
C ASP A 150 -18.79 -16.07 -6.70
N LEU A 151 -17.46 -16.06 -6.91
CA LEU A 151 -16.83 -16.53 -8.16
C LEU A 151 -16.07 -17.84 -7.96
N VAL A 152 -16.12 -18.70 -8.98
CA VAL A 152 -15.22 -19.83 -9.11
C VAL A 152 -13.92 -19.34 -9.75
N ALA A 153 -12.76 -19.65 -9.14
CA ALA A 153 -11.45 -19.28 -9.66
C ALA A 153 -10.95 -20.26 -10.73
N ASP A 154 -11.69 -20.36 -11.84
CA ASP A 154 -11.43 -21.30 -12.94
C ASP A 154 -10.55 -20.73 -14.07
N GLY A 155 -10.27 -19.42 -14.07
CA GLY A 155 -9.50 -18.77 -15.12
C GLY A 155 -10.28 -18.51 -16.41
N VAL A 156 -11.60 -18.69 -16.37
CA VAL A 156 -12.51 -18.46 -17.48
C VAL A 156 -13.29 -17.17 -17.22
N ALA A 157 -13.13 -16.18 -18.08
CA ALA A 157 -13.93 -14.97 -17.98
C ALA A 157 -15.31 -15.21 -18.61
N GLY A 158 -16.28 -15.49 -17.72
CA GLY A 158 -17.69 -15.63 -18.04
C GLY A 158 -18.57 -14.51 -17.47
N PRO A 159 -19.90 -14.65 -17.57
CA PRO A 159 -20.91 -13.73 -17.07
C PRO A 159 -20.59 -12.99 -15.76
N ASP A 160 -20.47 -13.72 -14.65
CA ASP A 160 -20.28 -13.10 -13.33
C ASP A 160 -18.90 -12.47 -13.17
N THR A 161 -17.87 -13.07 -13.79
CA THR A 161 -16.53 -12.47 -13.86
C THR A 161 -16.56 -11.13 -14.59
N TYR A 162 -17.31 -11.01 -15.69
CA TYR A 162 -17.47 -9.74 -16.40
C TYR A 162 -18.16 -8.68 -15.56
N ASN A 163 -19.21 -9.05 -14.81
CA ASN A 163 -19.91 -8.12 -13.92
C ASN A 163 -18.93 -7.49 -12.91
N LYS A 164 -18.12 -8.32 -12.23
CA LYS A 164 -17.10 -7.84 -11.30
C LYS A 164 -16.03 -6.98 -12.00
N ILE A 165 -15.59 -7.38 -13.20
CA ILE A 165 -14.61 -6.58 -13.97
C ILE A 165 -15.15 -5.19 -14.32
N PHE A 166 -16.42 -5.07 -14.72
CA PHE A 166 -17.00 -3.75 -15.01
C PHE A 166 -17.04 -2.85 -13.78
N ILE A 167 -17.39 -3.40 -12.62
CA ILE A 167 -17.56 -2.66 -11.37
C ILE A 167 -16.20 -2.28 -10.76
N HIS A 168 -15.25 -3.22 -10.71
CA HIS A 168 -14.02 -3.05 -9.94
C HIS A 168 -12.80 -2.64 -10.79
N ALA A 169 -12.86 -2.75 -12.12
CA ALA A 169 -11.79 -2.35 -13.04
C ALA A 169 -12.31 -1.37 -14.11
N PRO A 170 -12.62 -0.11 -13.75
CA PRO A 170 -13.27 0.86 -14.66
C PRO A 170 -12.38 1.31 -15.82
N LEU A 171 -11.05 1.20 -15.71
CA LEU A 171 -10.07 1.55 -16.75
C LEU A 171 -9.79 0.37 -17.69
N GLY A 172 -9.27 0.64 -18.89
CA GLY A 172 -8.85 -0.41 -19.84
C GLY A 172 -9.89 -0.81 -20.90
N GLY A 173 -11.10 -0.27 -20.81
CA GLY A 173 -12.20 -0.55 -21.75
C GLY A 173 -12.02 0.00 -23.17
N ARG A 174 -11.21 1.04 -23.33
CA ARG A 174 -10.82 1.66 -24.62
C ARG A 174 -9.52 2.44 -24.46
N THR A 175 -8.91 2.83 -25.56
CA THR A 175 -7.78 3.79 -25.53
C THR A 175 -8.31 5.20 -25.26
N LEU A 176 -7.73 5.90 -24.29
CA LEU A 176 -8.11 7.29 -23.96
C LEU A 176 -7.11 8.29 -24.54
N ARG A 177 -7.61 9.41 -25.02
CA ARG A 177 -6.81 10.52 -25.58
C ARG A 177 -7.53 11.85 -25.40
N LEU A 178 -6.85 12.94 -25.77
CA LEU A 178 -7.43 14.28 -25.78
C LEU A 178 -8.83 14.32 -26.43
N ASN A 179 -9.76 15.01 -25.78
CA ASN A 179 -11.19 15.15 -26.10
C ASN A 179 -12.08 13.95 -25.77
N ASP A 180 -11.52 12.84 -25.30
CA ASP A 180 -12.35 11.79 -24.70
C ASP A 180 -13.01 12.29 -23.42
N ARG A 181 -14.16 11.71 -23.09
CA ARG A 181 -14.89 11.99 -21.86
C ARG A 181 -15.70 10.77 -21.42
N GLY A 182 -15.95 10.65 -20.13
CA GLY A 182 -16.70 9.54 -19.55
C GLY A 182 -16.23 9.12 -18.16
N LEU A 183 -16.83 8.04 -17.67
CA LEU A 183 -16.51 7.38 -16.41
C LEU A 183 -15.06 6.89 -16.36
N ASP A 184 -14.56 6.32 -17.45
CA ASP A 184 -13.18 5.86 -17.57
C ASP A 184 -12.18 7.02 -17.45
N VAL A 185 -12.48 8.17 -18.07
CA VAL A 185 -11.67 9.39 -17.92
C VAL A 185 -11.72 9.95 -16.50
N TYR A 186 -12.86 9.86 -15.81
CA TYR A 186 -12.98 10.24 -14.40
C TYR A 186 -12.01 9.41 -13.53
N TRP A 187 -12.00 8.09 -13.71
CA TRP A 187 -11.11 7.20 -12.96
C TRP A 187 -9.64 7.35 -13.35
N LEU A 188 -9.33 7.68 -14.62
CA LEU A 188 -7.97 8.03 -15.03
C LEU A 188 -7.47 9.26 -14.27
N GLN A 189 -8.29 10.31 -14.21
CA GLN A 189 -7.98 11.52 -13.47
C GLN A 189 -7.82 11.22 -11.96
N TYR A 190 -8.67 10.36 -11.39
CA TYR A 190 -8.53 9.89 -10.01
C TYR A 190 -7.18 9.20 -9.75
N TYR A 191 -6.77 8.27 -10.61
CA TYR A 191 -5.48 7.56 -10.45
C TYR A 191 -4.30 8.53 -10.59
N LEU A 192 -4.33 9.43 -11.58
CA LEU A 192 -3.29 10.45 -11.74
C LEU A 192 -3.27 11.45 -10.57
N TYR A 193 -4.42 11.69 -9.93
CA TYR A 193 -4.52 12.53 -8.73
C TYR A 193 -3.87 11.84 -7.52
N GLN A 194 -4.15 10.56 -7.28
CA GLN A 194 -3.46 9.75 -6.25
C GLN A 194 -1.94 9.75 -6.46
N LEU A 195 -1.50 9.67 -7.72
CA LEU A 195 -0.09 9.71 -8.10
C LEU A 195 0.47 11.15 -8.22
N LYS A 196 -0.27 12.18 -7.80
CA LYS A 196 0.15 13.60 -7.78
C LYS A 196 0.52 14.21 -9.15
N TYR A 197 0.23 13.53 -10.27
CA TYR A 197 0.35 14.07 -11.63
C TYR A 197 -0.84 14.92 -12.05
N TYR A 198 -1.99 14.77 -11.39
CA TYR A 198 -3.18 15.60 -11.61
C TYR A 198 -3.58 16.34 -10.34
N ARG A 199 -3.81 17.65 -10.44
CA ARG A 199 -4.15 18.51 -9.27
C ARG A 199 -5.41 19.35 -9.45
N ARG A 200 -6.14 19.13 -10.56
CA ARG A 200 -7.39 19.84 -10.84
C ARG A 200 -8.59 19.03 -10.36
N GLU A 201 -9.76 19.65 -10.41
CA GLU A 201 -11.02 18.97 -10.17
C GLU A 201 -11.22 17.81 -11.15
N ILE A 202 -11.50 16.63 -10.63
CA ILE A 202 -11.79 15.43 -11.41
C ILE A 202 -13.19 15.59 -12.00
N ASN A 203 -13.26 15.66 -13.33
CA ASN A 203 -14.49 16.00 -14.05
C ASN A 203 -14.87 15.02 -15.16
N GLY A 204 -14.01 14.03 -15.46
CA GLY A 204 -14.25 13.05 -16.52
C GLY A 204 -14.08 13.57 -17.95
N TYR A 205 -13.42 14.71 -18.16
CA TYR A 205 -13.06 15.23 -19.49
C TYR A 205 -11.56 15.24 -19.71
N PHE A 206 -11.11 14.55 -20.76
CA PHE A 206 -9.71 14.45 -21.12
C PHE A 206 -9.30 15.70 -21.90
N GLN A 207 -9.06 16.79 -21.17
CA GLN A 207 -8.64 18.07 -21.74
C GLN A 207 -7.13 18.25 -21.65
N ALA A 208 -6.64 19.45 -21.98
CA ALA A 208 -5.22 19.79 -21.93
C ALA A 208 -4.56 19.42 -20.59
N ALA A 209 -5.19 19.71 -19.46
CA ALA A 209 -4.64 19.38 -18.14
C ALA A 209 -4.48 17.86 -17.90
N THR A 210 -5.44 17.05 -18.36
CA THR A 210 -5.34 15.58 -18.28
C THR A 210 -4.27 15.07 -19.24
N SER A 211 -4.15 15.67 -20.43
CA SER A 211 -3.08 15.32 -21.38
C SER A 211 -1.69 15.62 -20.83
N THR A 212 -1.51 16.78 -20.18
CA THR A 212 -0.26 17.12 -19.48
C THR A 212 0.03 16.10 -18.39
N ALA A 213 -0.93 15.81 -17.50
CA ALA A 213 -0.74 14.84 -16.42
C ALA A 213 -0.38 13.43 -16.93
N VAL A 214 -1.02 12.97 -18.03
CA VAL A 214 -0.67 11.69 -18.66
C VAL A 214 0.75 11.71 -19.20
N LYS A 215 1.17 12.79 -19.86
CA LYS A 215 2.55 12.90 -20.40
C LYS A 215 3.61 12.97 -19.29
N ASP A 216 3.32 13.68 -18.21
CA ASP A 216 4.20 13.76 -17.04
C ASP A 216 4.34 12.38 -16.39
N PHE A 217 3.22 11.66 -16.23
CA PHE A 217 3.22 10.28 -15.75
C PHE A 217 4.00 9.35 -16.69
N GLN A 218 3.76 9.42 -18.00
CA GLN A 218 4.47 8.61 -19.00
C GLN A 218 5.99 8.88 -18.97
N THR A 219 6.39 10.13 -18.76
CA THR A 219 7.79 10.54 -18.62
C THR A 219 8.42 9.91 -17.38
N ALA A 220 7.76 10.02 -16.23
CA ALA A 220 8.23 9.40 -14.99
C ALA A 220 8.24 7.87 -15.06
N ALA A 221 7.31 7.26 -15.80
CA ALA A 221 7.27 5.83 -16.04
C ALA A 221 8.30 5.37 -17.09
N GLY A 222 8.99 6.26 -17.79
CA GLY A 222 9.94 5.87 -18.84
C GLY A 222 9.29 5.17 -20.03
N ILE A 223 8.01 5.46 -20.32
CA ILE A 223 7.26 4.91 -21.46
C ILE A 223 7.03 5.98 -22.54
N ALA A 224 6.41 5.61 -23.66
CA ALA A 224 6.12 6.55 -24.75
C ALA A 224 5.28 7.75 -24.26
N ILE A 225 5.75 8.98 -24.55
CA ILE A 225 5.16 10.25 -24.07
C ILE A 225 4.21 10.82 -25.14
N ASP A 226 3.22 10.03 -25.54
CA ASP A 226 2.27 10.40 -26.60
C ASP A 226 0.99 11.06 -26.06
N GLY A 227 0.78 11.07 -24.73
CA GLY A 227 -0.45 11.53 -24.10
C GLY A 227 -1.66 10.64 -24.37
N ILE A 228 -1.44 9.41 -24.83
CA ILE A 228 -2.46 8.40 -25.13
C ILE A 228 -2.39 7.30 -24.06
N VAL A 229 -3.51 7.02 -23.42
CA VAL A 229 -3.62 5.94 -22.43
C VAL A 229 -3.98 4.65 -23.14
N GLY A 230 -2.94 3.91 -23.54
CA GLY A 230 -3.02 2.58 -24.15
C GLY A 230 -2.56 1.45 -23.20
N PRO A 231 -2.35 0.23 -23.72
CA PRO A 231 -1.98 -0.94 -22.91
C PRO A 231 -0.79 -0.73 -21.96
N GLU A 232 0.27 -0.06 -22.44
CA GLU A 232 1.46 0.22 -21.62
C GLU A 232 1.16 1.20 -20.47
N THR A 233 0.40 2.26 -20.76
CA THR A 233 0.02 3.23 -19.74
C THR A 233 -0.97 2.65 -18.73
N TYR A 234 -1.87 1.75 -19.15
CA TYR A 234 -2.76 1.03 -18.23
C TYR A 234 -2.01 0.12 -17.26
N LEU A 235 -1.05 -0.64 -17.78
CA LEU A 235 -0.16 -1.45 -16.96
C LEU A 235 0.59 -0.56 -15.95
N ALA A 236 1.22 0.52 -16.42
CA ALA A 236 1.92 1.46 -15.56
C ALA A 236 1.03 2.05 -14.47
N LEU A 237 -0.18 2.49 -14.80
CA LEU A 237 -1.10 3.05 -13.82
C LEU A 237 -1.45 2.02 -12.73
N GLY A 238 -1.85 0.80 -13.11
CA GLY A 238 -2.23 -0.22 -12.14
C GLY A 238 -1.07 -0.66 -11.25
N THR A 239 0.14 -0.79 -11.80
CA THR A 239 1.32 -1.18 -11.02
C THR A 239 1.83 -0.08 -10.08
N SER A 240 1.53 1.19 -10.39
CA SER A 240 2.00 2.33 -9.61
C SER A 240 1.08 2.75 -8.47
N ILE A 241 -0.22 2.46 -8.57
CA ILE A 241 -1.17 2.78 -7.51
C ILE A 241 -0.89 1.90 -6.30
N ALA A 242 -0.71 2.53 -5.14
CA ALA A 242 -0.50 1.84 -3.87
C ALA A 242 -1.68 0.95 -3.51
N PHE A 243 -1.37 -0.23 -2.98
CA PHE A 243 -2.33 -1.14 -2.37
C PHE A 243 -1.68 -1.76 -1.13
N PRO A 244 -2.30 -1.71 0.07
CA PRO A 244 -3.50 -0.94 0.40
C PRO A 244 -3.35 0.57 0.11
N GLN A 245 -4.48 1.30 0.03
CA GLN A 245 -4.46 2.72 -0.31
C GLN A 245 -3.70 3.53 0.75
N GLN A 246 -2.70 4.31 0.32
CA GLN A 246 -1.80 5.05 1.21
C GLN A 246 -2.25 6.46 1.57
N GLU A 247 -3.16 7.02 0.80
CA GLU A 247 -3.75 8.32 1.09
C GLU A 247 -5.24 8.19 0.97
N TYR A 248 -5.93 8.46 2.07
CA TYR A 248 -7.37 8.49 2.06
C TYR A 248 -7.88 9.87 1.65
N TYR A 249 -8.77 9.88 0.67
CA TYR A 249 -9.49 11.06 0.25
C TYR A 249 -10.97 10.88 0.49
N TYR A 250 -11.53 11.75 1.32
CA TYR A 250 -12.98 11.90 1.41
C TYR A 250 -13.49 12.62 0.17
N ARG A 251 -14.38 11.98 -0.60
CA ARG A 251 -15.07 12.62 -1.72
C ARG A 251 -16.30 13.34 -1.21
N VAL A 252 -16.28 14.67 -1.29
CA VAL A 252 -17.35 15.56 -0.82
C VAL A 252 -18.68 15.21 -1.48
N GLN A 253 -19.71 15.01 -0.66
CA GLN A 253 -21.07 14.69 -1.08
C GLN A 253 -21.96 15.94 -1.04
N ALA A 254 -23.13 15.88 -1.69
CA ALA A 254 -24.09 16.97 -1.62
C ALA A 254 -24.52 17.27 -0.18
N GLY A 255 -24.46 18.55 0.22
CA GLY A 255 -24.85 19.01 1.56
C GLY A 255 -23.75 18.89 2.63
N ASP A 256 -22.55 18.47 2.25
CA ASP A 256 -21.40 18.49 3.14
C ASP A 256 -20.91 19.90 3.47
N SER A 257 -20.24 20.01 4.60
CA SER A 257 -19.44 21.16 5.03
C SER A 257 -18.23 20.62 5.78
N VAL A 258 -17.16 21.41 5.89
CA VAL A 258 -15.97 20.98 6.65
C VAL A 258 -16.35 20.58 8.08
N PHE A 259 -17.28 21.29 8.71
CA PHE A 259 -17.80 20.96 10.03
C PHE A 259 -18.50 19.58 10.12
N LYS A 260 -19.34 19.23 9.14
CA LYS A 260 -20.01 17.92 9.11
C LYS A 260 -18.98 16.79 8.92
N ILE A 261 -18.00 17.02 8.06
CA ILE A 261 -16.91 16.07 7.81
C ILE A 261 -16.03 15.93 9.07
N SER A 262 -15.68 17.04 9.72
CA SER A 262 -14.87 17.02 10.93
C SER A 262 -15.57 16.27 12.06
N ARG A 263 -16.89 16.39 12.21
CA ARG A 263 -17.68 15.59 13.15
C ARG A 263 -17.72 14.11 12.80
N LEU A 264 -17.87 13.77 11.51
CA LEU A 264 -17.88 12.38 11.04
C LEU A 264 -16.58 11.67 11.42
N PHE A 265 -15.43 12.31 11.20
CA PHE A 265 -14.13 11.73 11.53
C PHE A 265 -13.61 12.04 12.93
N LYS A 266 -14.33 12.85 13.72
CA LYS A 266 -13.91 13.36 15.03
C LYS A 266 -12.56 14.10 15.02
N HIS A 267 -12.28 14.86 13.96
CA HIS A 267 -11.11 15.74 13.87
C HIS A 267 -11.49 17.22 14.05
N LYS A 268 -10.48 18.06 14.31
CA LYS A 268 -10.64 19.51 14.31
C LYS A 268 -10.86 20.02 12.90
N MET A 269 -11.76 20.99 12.75
CA MET A 269 -12.08 21.58 11.45
C MET A 269 -10.85 22.29 10.87
N GLU A 270 -10.06 22.94 11.74
CA GLU A 270 -8.86 23.68 11.39
C GLU A 270 -7.80 22.79 10.75
N ASP A 271 -7.68 21.54 11.18
CA ASP A 271 -6.69 20.59 10.66
C ASP A 271 -7.07 20.16 9.24
N ILE A 272 -8.37 19.90 8.97
CA ILE A 272 -8.88 19.62 7.62
C ILE A 272 -8.69 20.84 6.71
N ILE A 273 -9.00 22.05 7.19
CA ILE A 273 -8.86 23.31 6.44
C ILE A 273 -7.40 23.50 6.01
N LYS A 274 -6.47 23.41 6.97
CA LYS A 274 -5.04 23.62 6.73
C LYS A 274 -4.46 22.56 5.79
N LEU A 275 -4.78 21.29 6.02
CA LEU A 275 -4.29 20.17 5.21
C LEU A 275 -4.72 20.31 3.74
N ASN A 276 -5.93 20.81 3.50
CA ASN A 276 -6.49 20.97 2.16
C ASN A 276 -6.33 22.39 1.58
N ASN A 277 -5.60 23.28 2.26
CA ASN A 277 -5.42 24.67 1.86
C ASN A 277 -6.75 25.40 1.55
N LEU A 278 -7.81 25.14 2.33
CA LEU A 278 -9.11 25.77 2.12
C LEU A 278 -9.05 27.25 2.53
N THR A 279 -9.66 28.11 1.72
CA THR A 279 -9.53 29.56 1.85
C THR A 279 -10.71 30.18 2.63
N ALA A 280 -10.37 31.12 3.51
CA ALA A 280 -11.31 31.93 4.28
C ALA A 280 -12.08 32.91 3.37
N PRO A 281 -13.25 33.44 3.79
CA PRO A 281 -13.91 33.19 5.07
C PRO A 281 -14.82 31.95 5.09
N ASP A 282 -15.27 31.49 3.93
CA ASP A 282 -16.38 30.53 3.85
C ASP A 282 -15.93 29.06 3.76
N TYR A 283 -14.64 28.80 3.54
CA TYR A 283 -14.04 27.46 3.44
C TYR A 283 -14.86 26.53 2.53
N ILE A 284 -15.29 27.05 1.37
CA ILE A 284 -16.22 26.39 0.46
C ILE A 284 -15.61 25.10 -0.06
N ILE A 285 -16.37 24.02 0.06
CA ILE A 285 -16.08 22.72 -0.56
C ILE A 285 -17.14 22.41 -1.61
N LYS A 286 -16.74 21.76 -2.69
CA LYS A 286 -17.65 21.41 -3.80
C LYS A 286 -17.93 19.93 -3.81
N THR A 287 -19.16 19.54 -4.16
CA THR A 287 -19.51 18.14 -4.45
C THR A 287 -18.53 17.53 -5.46
N GLY A 288 -18.00 16.34 -5.15
CA GLY A 288 -17.00 15.65 -5.95
C GLY A 288 -15.55 16.07 -5.66
N GLN A 289 -15.32 17.15 -4.91
CA GLN A 289 -13.98 17.52 -4.45
C GLN A 289 -13.40 16.43 -3.56
N LEU A 290 -12.13 16.11 -3.74
CA LEU A 290 -11.38 15.22 -2.87
C LEU A 290 -10.72 16.02 -1.75
N LEU A 291 -10.95 15.61 -0.52
CA LEU A 291 -10.33 16.20 0.66
C LEU A 291 -9.49 15.14 1.38
N LEU A 292 -8.24 15.47 1.68
CA LEU A 292 -7.44 14.72 2.63
C LEU A 292 -8.03 14.88 4.03
N ILE A 293 -8.08 13.80 4.78
CA ILE A 293 -8.47 13.82 6.19
C ILE A 293 -7.19 13.64 7.03
N PRO A 294 -6.96 14.45 8.07
CA PRO A 294 -5.73 14.37 8.86
C PRO A 294 -5.65 13.03 9.61
N PRO A 295 -4.44 12.45 9.76
CA PRO A 295 -4.23 11.33 10.67
C PRO A 295 -4.36 11.77 12.15
N PRO A 296 -4.56 10.83 13.08
CA PRO A 296 -4.60 9.38 12.87
C PRO A 296 -5.91 8.93 12.23
N LEU A 297 -5.81 8.05 11.23
CA LEU A 297 -6.97 7.44 10.57
C LEU A 297 -6.91 5.93 10.69
N ASN A 298 -8.01 5.33 11.15
CA ASN A 298 -8.13 3.89 11.31
C ASN A 298 -8.79 3.29 10.08
N PHE A 299 -8.21 2.21 9.58
CA PHE A 299 -8.70 1.43 8.46
C PHE A 299 -8.89 0.00 8.90
N HIS A 300 -9.99 -0.59 8.44
CA HIS A 300 -10.16 -2.03 8.44
C HIS A 300 -9.70 -2.56 7.07
N LEU A 301 -8.84 -3.59 7.09
CA LEU A 301 -8.45 -4.33 5.89
C LEU A 301 -9.48 -5.42 5.64
N ALA A 302 -10.31 -5.24 4.61
CA ALA A 302 -11.42 -6.14 4.35
C ALA A 302 -10.98 -7.61 4.21
N GLU A 303 -11.76 -8.52 4.77
CA GLU A 303 -11.62 -9.95 4.55
C GLU A 303 -12.46 -10.41 3.36
N LYS A 304 -12.10 -11.57 2.80
CA LYS A 304 -12.83 -12.15 1.68
C LYS A 304 -14.28 -12.41 2.06
N GLY A 305 -15.19 -11.76 1.33
CA GLY A 305 -16.63 -11.91 1.50
C GLY A 305 -17.25 -11.00 2.55
N GLU A 306 -16.48 -10.08 3.14
CA GLU A 306 -17.06 -9.00 3.93
C GLU A 306 -17.76 -7.95 3.08
N THR A 307 -18.72 -7.26 3.69
CA THR A 307 -19.40 -6.08 3.18
C THR A 307 -19.22 -4.92 4.15
N LEU A 308 -19.53 -3.69 3.73
CA LEU A 308 -19.56 -2.54 4.65
C LEU A 308 -20.49 -2.78 5.86
N ASN A 309 -21.56 -3.56 5.73
CA ASN A 309 -22.44 -3.89 6.85
C ASN A 309 -21.77 -4.79 7.90
N ASN A 310 -20.96 -5.76 7.45
CA ASN A 310 -20.16 -6.60 8.35
C ASN A 310 -19.17 -5.72 9.12
N VAL A 311 -18.41 -4.88 8.43
CA VAL A 311 -17.43 -3.97 9.03
C VAL A 311 -18.09 -3.00 10.01
N ALA A 312 -19.20 -2.36 9.63
CA ALA A 312 -19.94 -1.44 10.51
C ALA A 312 -20.37 -2.14 11.82
N SER A 313 -20.87 -3.37 11.72
CA SER A 313 -21.28 -4.17 12.87
C SER A 313 -20.09 -4.54 13.76
N ASN A 314 -18.97 -4.98 13.17
CA ASN A 314 -17.76 -5.38 13.89
C ASN A 314 -17.16 -4.26 14.74
N TYR A 315 -17.26 -3.01 14.27
CA TYR A 315 -16.73 -1.83 14.98
C TYR A 315 -17.79 -0.99 15.69
N ALA A 316 -19.04 -1.47 15.73
CA ALA A 316 -20.19 -0.74 16.29
C ALA A 316 -20.35 0.69 15.74
N LEU A 317 -20.11 0.86 14.43
CA LEU A 317 -20.28 2.11 13.71
C LEU A 317 -21.65 2.17 13.01
N PRO A 318 -22.31 3.34 12.94
CA PRO A 318 -23.48 3.48 12.09
C PRO A 318 -23.14 3.20 10.63
N LEU A 319 -23.86 2.26 9.99
CA LEU A 319 -23.63 1.89 8.59
C LEU A 319 -23.66 3.12 7.66
N ILE A 320 -24.56 4.07 7.91
CA ILE A 320 -24.67 5.30 7.11
C ILE A 320 -23.41 6.15 7.17
N ASP A 321 -22.75 6.23 8.32
CA ASP A 321 -21.51 6.99 8.49
C ASP A 321 -20.36 6.28 7.78
N LEU A 322 -20.30 4.94 7.89
CA LEU A 322 -19.32 4.13 7.19
C LEU A 322 -19.48 4.21 5.66
N GLN A 323 -20.70 4.10 5.14
CA GLN A 323 -21.00 4.27 3.71
C GLN A 323 -20.66 5.67 3.22
N LYS A 324 -20.95 6.68 4.04
CA LYS A 324 -20.62 8.07 3.72
C LYS A 324 -19.11 8.28 3.58
N ALA A 325 -18.33 7.75 4.52
CA ALA A 325 -16.87 7.82 4.48
C ALA A 325 -16.26 6.95 3.36
N ASN A 326 -16.89 5.83 3.00
CA ASN A 326 -16.36 4.90 1.99
C ASN A 326 -17.11 4.99 0.65
N ASN A 327 -17.54 6.19 0.25
CA ASN A 327 -18.41 6.37 -0.91
C ASN A 327 -17.77 6.12 -2.29
N LEU A 328 -16.48 5.78 -2.34
CA LEU A 328 -15.77 5.32 -3.53
C LEU A 328 -15.72 3.79 -3.63
N VAL A 329 -16.07 3.09 -2.55
CA VAL A 329 -16.19 1.64 -2.49
C VAL A 329 -17.60 1.27 -2.96
N PRO A 330 -17.75 0.44 -4.01
CA PRO A 330 -19.06 -0.03 -4.45
C PRO A 330 -19.79 -0.79 -3.33
N ASP A 331 -21.13 -0.77 -3.35
CA ASP A 331 -21.92 -1.63 -2.47
C ASP A 331 -21.68 -3.12 -2.83
N GLY A 332 -21.73 -4.00 -1.83
CA GLY A 332 -21.53 -5.45 -2.01
C GLY A 332 -20.26 -5.98 -1.34
N PHE A 333 -19.69 -7.04 -1.92
CA PHE A 333 -18.46 -7.66 -1.40
C PHE A 333 -17.25 -6.75 -1.59
N LEU A 334 -16.53 -6.56 -0.51
CA LEU A 334 -15.25 -5.86 -0.48
C LEU A 334 -14.15 -6.74 -1.07
N ILE A 335 -13.15 -6.11 -1.66
CA ILE A 335 -11.97 -6.81 -2.17
C ILE A 335 -11.04 -7.11 -0.98
N PRO A 336 -10.46 -8.32 -0.85
CA PRO A 336 -9.54 -8.64 0.24
C PRO A 336 -8.38 -7.65 0.32
N ASP A 337 -8.11 -7.19 1.54
CA ASP A 337 -7.11 -6.17 1.92
C ASP A 337 -7.40 -4.75 1.41
N GLU A 338 -8.58 -4.51 0.82
CA GLU A 338 -9.05 -3.15 0.58
C GLU A 338 -9.25 -2.41 1.91
N THR A 339 -8.72 -1.19 1.97
CA THR A 339 -8.88 -0.31 3.13
C THR A 339 -10.27 0.27 3.17
N VAL A 340 -11.02 -0.05 4.22
CA VAL A 340 -12.26 0.62 4.61
C VAL A 340 -11.93 1.59 5.74
N VAL A 341 -12.08 2.89 5.52
CA VAL A 341 -11.87 3.88 6.58
C VAL A 341 -12.95 3.73 7.64
N LEU A 342 -12.58 3.80 8.92
CA LEU A 342 -13.46 3.72 10.08
C LEU A 342 -13.66 5.13 10.67
N PRO A 343 -14.68 5.89 10.23
CA PRO A 343 -14.82 7.30 10.61
C PRO A 343 -15.03 7.45 12.12
N GLY A 344 -14.14 8.21 12.77
CA GLY A 344 -14.22 8.51 14.20
C GLY A 344 -13.97 7.30 15.13
N TYR A 345 -13.50 6.18 14.59
CA TYR A 345 -12.95 5.08 15.37
C TYR A 345 -11.52 5.42 15.81
N SER A 346 -11.16 5.04 17.04
CA SER A 346 -9.81 5.20 17.58
C SER A 346 -9.30 3.85 18.04
N THR A 347 -8.06 3.53 17.66
CA THR A 347 -7.29 2.49 18.30
C THR A 347 -6.54 3.11 19.48
N ASP A 348 -6.34 2.36 20.56
CA ASP A 348 -5.50 2.74 21.71
C ASP A 348 -4.09 2.18 21.45
N LEU A 349 -3.21 3.00 20.87
CA LEU A 349 -1.84 2.66 20.49
C LEU A 349 -0.87 3.25 21.53
N PRO A 350 -0.26 2.42 22.39
CA PRO A 350 0.49 2.93 23.53
C PRO A 350 1.84 3.53 23.13
N GLY A 351 2.34 4.46 23.94
CA GLY A 351 3.70 4.99 23.83
C GLY A 351 3.85 6.08 22.77
N GLU A 352 5.09 6.31 22.36
CA GLU A 352 5.47 7.38 21.42
C GLU A 352 6.31 6.80 20.29
N ILE A 353 6.32 7.49 19.14
CA ILE A 353 7.08 7.09 17.96
C ILE A 353 8.11 8.18 17.66
N ALA A 354 9.33 7.80 17.34
CA ALA A 354 10.33 8.71 16.77
C ALA A 354 10.61 8.35 15.31
N PHE A 355 10.77 9.35 14.45
CA PHE A 355 11.11 9.14 13.04
C PHE A 355 11.86 10.34 12.47
N LEU A 356 12.49 10.15 11.32
CA LEU A 356 13.13 11.21 10.54
C LEU A 356 12.22 11.72 9.43
N GLN A 357 12.14 13.04 9.32
CA GLN A 357 11.44 13.72 8.23
C GLN A 357 12.41 14.66 7.49
N PRO A 358 12.61 14.48 6.16
CA PRO A 358 13.42 15.39 5.38
C PRO A 358 12.74 16.75 5.23
N THR A 359 13.52 17.82 5.41
CA THR A 359 13.12 19.21 5.19
C THR A 359 14.23 19.92 4.41
N ASP A 360 13.96 20.27 3.15
CA ASP A 360 14.94 20.83 2.21
C ASP A 360 16.19 19.92 2.07
N ASN A 361 17.30 20.32 2.68
CA ASN A 361 18.59 19.61 2.71
C ASN A 361 18.98 19.13 4.13
N ARG A 362 18.00 19.06 5.05
CA ARG A 362 18.17 18.66 6.45
C ARG A 362 17.13 17.62 6.85
N ASP A 363 17.28 17.05 8.03
CA ASP A 363 16.39 16.03 8.55
C ASP A 363 15.93 16.41 9.96
N ASP A 364 14.61 16.47 10.16
CA ASP A 364 13.99 16.67 11.46
C ASP A 364 13.80 15.33 12.15
N LEU A 365 14.28 15.21 13.38
CA LEU A 365 13.85 14.15 14.28
C LEU A 365 12.53 14.59 14.93
N ILE A 366 11.50 13.79 14.71
CA ILE A 366 10.15 14.09 15.16
C ILE A 366 9.72 13.01 16.15
N LYS A 367 9.07 13.44 17.23
CA LYS A 367 8.32 12.58 18.13
C LYS A 367 6.83 12.72 17.86
N LEU A 368 6.13 11.60 17.77
CA LEU A 368 4.71 11.51 17.45
C LEU A 368 3.99 10.67 18.50
N ASN A 369 2.89 11.22 19.01
CA ASN A 369 1.91 10.46 19.77
C ASN A 369 0.91 9.81 18.79
N PRO A 370 0.86 8.47 18.67
CA PRO A 370 0.04 7.79 17.66
C PRO A 370 -1.46 7.93 17.89
N ASP A 371 -1.92 8.08 19.14
CA ASP A 371 -3.35 8.20 19.47
C ASP A 371 -3.92 9.58 19.11
N THR A 372 -3.14 10.63 19.35
CA THR A 372 -3.58 12.01 19.13
C THR A 372 -3.13 12.58 17.79
N GLY A 373 -2.15 11.94 17.13
CA GLY A 373 -1.46 12.49 15.96
C GLY A 373 -0.56 13.69 16.27
N THR A 374 -0.35 14.02 17.54
CA THR A 374 0.45 15.19 17.94
C THR A 374 1.91 14.93 17.64
N ALA A 375 2.49 15.72 16.73
CA ALA A 375 3.89 15.64 16.34
C ALA A 375 4.70 16.84 16.86
N THR A 376 5.86 16.58 17.45
CA THR A 376 6.79 17.60 17.94
C THR A 376 8.17 17.38 17.34
N ARG A 377 8.77 18.41 16.73
CA ARG A 377 10.17 18.36 16.29
C ARG A 377 11.07 18.40 17.53
N LEU A 378 11.89 17.38 17.70
CA LEU A 378 12.89 17.26 18.75
C LEU A 378 14.15 18.04 18.39
N GLU A 379 14.74 17.74 17.24
CA GLU A 379 15.97 18.39 16.76
C GLU A 379 16.02 18.36 15.22
N ARG A 380 16.86 19.21 14.63
CA ARG A 380 17.12 19.25 13.19
C ARG A 380 18.59 18.98 12.92
N PHE A 381 18.87 17.98 12.11
CA PHE A 381 20.21 17.54 11.75
C PHE A 381 20.56 17.94 10.31
N ALA A 382 21.85 18.14 10.05
CA ALA A 382 22.40 18.35 8.72
C ALA A 382 23.34 17.20 8.38
N ASN A 383 23.48 16.90 7.08
CA ASN A 383 24.47 15.95 6.56
C ASN A 383 24.37 14.55 7.19
N LEU A 384 23.15 14.07 7.47
CA LEU A 384 22.96 12.67 7.83
C LEU A 384 23.37 11.80 6.65
N SER A 385 24.20 10.79 6.91
CA SER A 385 24.70 9.85 5.90
C SER A 385 23.59 8.92 5.42
N ARG A 386 22.64 8.62 6.31
CA ARG A 386 21.46 7.81 6.07
C ARG A 386 20.33 8.23 7.00
N ARG A 387 19.09 8.05 6.55
CA ARG A 387 17.89 8.32 7.35
C ARG A 387 17.50 7.08 8.16
N GLU A 388 18.33 6.74 9.14
CA GLU A 388 18.08 5.63 10.06
C GLU A 388 18.29 6.03 11.51
N LEU A 389 17.41 5.55 12.37
CA LEU A 389 17.48 5.72 13.82
C LEU A 389 17.94 4.42 14.48
N PHE A 390 19.09 4.47 15.13
CA PHE A 390 19.59 3.36 15.94
C PHE A 390 19.21 3.58 17.40
N LEU A 391 18.04 3.07 17.79
CA LEU A 391 17.50 3.21 19.14
C LEU A 391 18.27 2.33 20.14
N SER A 392 18.65 2.89 21.30
CA SER A 392 19.30 2.15 22.37
C SER A 392 18.40 1.03 22.90
N LYS A 393 19.00 -0.06 23.43
CA LYS A 393 18.23 -1.20 23.95
C LYS A 393 17.29 -0.80 25.08
N ASP A 394 17.70 0.18 25.90
CA ASP A 394 16.91 0.75 27.00
C ASP A 394 15.96 1.89 26.57
N LYS A 395 15.91 2.22 25.27
CA LYS A 395 15.01 3.21 24.65
C LYS A 395 15.21 4.65 25.13
N LYS A 396 16.35 4.99 25.73
CA LYS A 396 16.63 6.34 26.23
C LYS A 396 17.43 7.22 25.28
N ALA A 397 18.04 6.66 24.24
CA ALA A 397 18.82 7.42 23.29
C ALA A 397 18.67 6.89 21.87
N VAL A 398 18.86 7.76 20.89
CA VAL A 398 18.92 7.40 19.48
C VAL A 398 20.27 7.84 18.92
N ALA A 399 20.96 6.92 18.26
CA ALA A 399 22.14 7.25 17.46
C ALA A 399 21.76 7.47 15.99
N LEU A 400 22.43 8.43 15.35
CA LEU A 400 22.33 8.73 13.92
C LEU A 400 23.74 8.81 13.33
N LEU A 401 23.87 8.47 12.04
CA LEU A 401 25.11 8.55 11.30
C LEU A 401 25.12 9.81 10.42
N ALA A 402 26.18 10.60 10.51
CA ALA A 402 26.42 11.81 9.75
C ALA A 402 27.83 11.81 9.13
N ASP A 403 28.08 12.79 8.24
CA ASP A 403 29.38 13.01 7.60
C ASP A 403 29.96 11.74 6.94
N GLU A 404 29.19 11.15 6.02
CA GLU A 404 29.54 9.90 5.32
C GLU A 404 29.85 8.73 6.28
N GLY A 405 29.28 8.78 7.48
CA GLY A 405 29.38 7.73 8.50
C GLY A 405 30.60 7.90 9.40
N ARG A 406 31.33 9.02 9.30
CA ARG A 406 32.47 9.36 10.16
C ARG A 406 32.09 10.14 11.41
N GLN A 407 30.81 10.48 11.55
CA GLN A 407 30.27 11.09 12.75
C GLN A 407 29.04 10.32 13.25
N ILE A 408 28.99 10.08 14.56
CA ILE A 408 27.82 9.52 15.25
C ILE A 408 27.22 10.63 16.10
N ILE A 409 25.95 10.94 15.88
CA ILE A 409 25.17 11.87 16.71
C ILE A 409 24.33 11.03 17.67
N ILE A 410 24.45 11.25 18.97
CA ILE A 410 23.62 10.61 19.98
C ILE A 410 22.67 11.65 20.57
N TYR A 411 21.38 11.43 20.38
CA TYR A 411 20.30 12.21 20.97
C TYR A 411 19.76 11.51 22.23
N ASP A 412 19.83 12.18 23.38
CA ASP A 412 19.24 11.73 24.64
C ASP A 412 17.74 12.11 24.65
N LEU A 413 16.86 11.10 24.59
CA LEU A 413 15.41 11.28 24.49
C LEU A 413 14.80 11.90 25.76
N ALA A 414 15.42 11.69 26.92
CA ALA A 414 14.94 12.20 28.19
C ALA A 414 15.40 13.65 28.44
N LYS A 415 16.65 13.96 28.11
CA LYS A 415 17.23 15.29 28.31
C LYS A 415 16.94 16.27 27.17
N GLY A 416 16.65 15.75 25.98
CA GLY A 416 16.43 16.56 24.78
C GLY A 416 17.70 17.23 24.27
N THR A 417 18.85 16.55 24.39
CA THR A 417 20.17 17.08 24.02
C THR A 417 20.91 16.09 23.15
N SER A 418 21.62 16.60 22.13
CA SER A 418 22.53 15.82 21.29
C SER A 418 24.00 15.98 21.67
N ARG A 419 24.81 14.98 21.35
CA ARG A 419 26.27 15.06 21.30
C ARG A 419 26.79 14.35 20.05
N SER A 420 27.89 14.84 19.51
CA SER A 420 28.54 14.26 18.32
C SER A 420 29.85 13.59 18.69
N LEU A 421 30.08 12.40 18.14
CA LEU A 421 31.29 11.60 18.28
C LEU A 421 31.92 11.47 16.90
N ASN A 422 33.16 11.91 16.73
CA ASN A 422 33.89 11.70 15.47
C ASN A 422 34.63 10.37 15.55
N ILE A 423 34.54 9.57 14.49
CA ILE A 423 35.17 8.26 14.39
C ILE A 423 36.10 8.21 13.17
N ALA A 424 37.16 7.41 13.29
CA ALA A 424 38.21 7.35 12.27
C ALA A 424 37.77 6.61 10.99
N GLU A 425 36.82 5.68 11.10
CA GLU A 425 36.35 4.83 10.02
C GLU A 425 34.86 5.10 9.75
N THR A 426 34.42 4.87 8.52
CA THR A 426 33.02 4.97 8.15
C THR A 426 32.22 3.83 8.78
N ALA A 427 31.21 4.18 9.58
CA ALA A 427 30.19 3.26 10.03
C ALA A 427 28.96 3.34 9.12
N GLU A 428 28.41 2.18 8.76
CA GLU A 428 27.15 2.04 8.02
C GLU A 428 26.00 1.65 8.94
N SER A 429 26.26 0.90 10.00
CA SER A 429 25.27 0.55 11.03
C SER A 429 25.87 0.53 12.43
N ILE A 430 24.99 0.60 13.43
CA ILE A 430 25.33 0.64 14.85
C ILE A 430 24.46 -0.38 15.60
N ASP A 431 25.05 -1.15 16.51
CA ASP A 431 24.31 -1.88 17.54
C ASP A 431 24.71 -1.41 18.95
N TRP A 432 23.70 -1.12 19.77
CA TRP A 432 23.87 -0.68 21.15
C TRP A 432 24.06 -1.88 22.08
N SER A 433 25.02 -1.77 23.00
CA SER A 433 25.05 -2.63 24.18
C SER A 433 23.77 -2.50 25.01
N TYR A 434 23.43 -3.55 25.78
CA TYR A 434 22.20 -3.58 26.59
C TYR A 434 22.19 -2.53 27.70
N ASP A 435 23.35 -2.19 28.24
CA ASP A 435 23.51 -1.12 29.22
C ASP A 435 23.59 0.29 28.59
N GLY A 436 23.61 0.39 27.26
CA GLY A 436 23.71 1.65 26.51
C GLY A 436 25.07 2.36 26.60
N SER A 437 26.09 1.73 27.18
CA SER A 437 27.40 2.36 27.41
C SER A 437 28.36 2.28 26.21
N LYS A 438 28.15 1.32 25.31
CA LYS A 438 29.02 1.01 24.16
C LYS A 438 28.23 0.88 22.87
N LEU A 439 28.88 1.22 21.77
CA LEU A 439 28.39 1.05 20.40
C LEU A 439 29.32 0.07 19.66
N ALA A 440 28.73 -0.91 18.99
CA ALA A 440 29.43 -1.75 18.02
C ALA A 440 29.12 -1.23 16.62
N LEU A 441 30.16 -0.97 15.84
CA LEU A 441 30.06 -0.38 14.50
C LEU A 441 30.22 -1.46 13.43
N SER A 442 29.56 -1.26 12.29
CA SER A 442 29.66 -2.18 11.15
C SER A 442 31.08 -2.41 10.63
N SER A 443 32.02 -1.51 10.93
CA SER A 443 33.44 -1.60 10.54
C SER A 443 34.30 -2.51 11.43
N GLY A 444 33.70 -3.23 12.39
CA GLY A 444 34.46 -4.10 13.30
C GLY A 444 35.10 -3.36 14.47
N ARG A 445 34.49 -2.25 14.92
CA ARG A 445 34.97 -1.43 16.05
C ARG A 445 33.95 -1.39 17.17
N VAL A 446 34.44 -1.31 18.40
CA VAL A 446 33.63 -1.02 19.58
C VAL A 446 34.11 0.27 20.19
N ILE A 447 33.18 1.21 20.40
CA ILE A 447 33.48 2.52 20.98
C ILE A 447 32.63 2.78 22.22
N SER A 448 33.11 3.66 23.08
CA SER A 448 32.34 4.24 24.18
C SER A 448 31.24 5.15 23.62
N ALA A 449 30.00 4.94 24.04
CA ALA A 449 28.89 5.81 23.66
C ALA A 449 28.98 7.20 24.34
N LEU A 450 29.81 7.35 25.38
CA LEU A 450 29.95 8.61 26.10
C LEU A 450 30.75 9.64 25.28
N ASP A 451 31.90 9.23 24.77
CA ASP A 451 32.94 10.11 24.23
C ASP A 451 33.54 9.62 22.90
N GLY A 452 33.13 8.46 22.38
CA GLY A 452 33.59 7.91 21.11
C GLY A 452 34.95 7.21 21.17
N THR A 453 35.54 7.04 22.37
CA THR A 453 36.83 6.37 22.54
C THR A 453 36.74 4.91 22.06
N THR A 454 37.66 4.48 21.19
CA THR A 454 37.77 3.07 20.76
C THR A 454 38.16 2.18 21.93
N LEU A 455 37.31 1.21 22.24
CA LEU A 455 37.49 0.24 23.32
C LEU A 455 38.05 -1.09 22.80
N PHE A 456 37.63 -1.51 21.61
CA PHE A 456 38.03 -2.78 21.02
C PHE A 456 37.91 -2.77 19.50
N SER A 457 38.56 -3.72 18.84
CA SER A 457 38.63 -3.81 17.37
C SER A 457 38.84 -5.24 16.92
N PHE A 458 38.16 -5.62 15.84
CA PHE A 458 38.20 -6.97 15.28
C PHE A 458 37.90 -6.93 13.78
N THR A 459 38.15 -8.04 13.08
CA THR A 459 37.81 -8.20 11.67
C THR A 459 36.45 -8.87 11.58
N GLY A 460 35.48 -8.21 10.96
CA GLY A 460 34.13 -8.73 10.81
C GLY A 460 33.11 -7.64 10.58
N MET A 461 31.88 -8.02 10.25
CA MET A 461 30.79 -7.11 9.88
C MET A 461 29.53 -7.34 10.73
N MET A 462 28.65 -6.34 10.75
CA MET A 462 27.33 -6.39 11.39
C MET A 462 27.31 -6.95 12.83
N PRO A 463 28.17 -6.45 13.75
CA PRO A 463 28.18 -6.97 15.12
C PRO A 463 26.87 -6.69 15.87
N GLN A 464 26.41 -7.66 16.65
CA GLN A 464 25.25 -7.55 17.55
C GLN A 464 25.61 -8.03 18.96
N TRP A 465 25.15 -7.31 19.98
CA TRP A 465 25.51 -7.57 21.38
C TRP A 465 24.83 -8.78 21.99
N PHE A 466 25.60 -9.52 22.79
CA PHE A 466 25.06 -10.37 23.84
C PHE A 466 24.62 -9.53 25.06
N THR A 467 23.76 -10.09 25.91
CA THR A 467 23.24 -9.42 27.12
C THR A 467 24.29 -9.16 28.20
N ASP A 468 25.46 -9.79 28.10
CA ASP A 468 26.59 -9.61 29.02
C ASP A 468 27.36 -8.30 28.82
N ASN A 469 27.06 -7.54 27.75
CA ASN A 469 27.75 -6.30 27.36
C ASN A 469 29.27 -6.47 27.09
N LYS A 470 29.71 -7.70 26.86
CA LYS A 470 31.12 -8.09 26.69
C LYS A 470 31.35 -8.94 25.45
N SER A 471 30.32 -9.62 24.95
CA SER A 471 30.40 -10.44 23.76
C SER A 471 29.59 -9.88 22.60
N LEU A 472 30.11 -10.08 21.39
CA LEU A 472 29.47 -9.75 20.12
C LEU A 472 29.32 -11.00 19.28
N LEU A 473 28.17 -11.15 18.61
CA LEU A 473 27.98 -12.02 17.46
C LEU A 473 28.24 -11.19 16.20
N TYR A 474 29.03 -11.68 15.26
CA TYR A 474 29.36 -10.93 14.05
C TYR A 474 29.56 -11.86 12.85
N PHE A 475 29.56 -11.25 11.66
CA PHE A 475 29.74 -11.93 10.38
C PHE A 475 31.20 -11.93 9.93
N ASP A 476 31.70 -13.10 9.54
CA ASP A 476 33.03 -13.29 8.97
C ASP A 476 32.93 -13.96 7.59
N GLY A 477 33.47 -13.30 6.56
CA GLY A 477 33.37 -13.77 5.18
C GLY A 477 31.95 -13.65 4.61
N ILE A 478 31.44 -14.74 4.01
CA ILE A 478 30.09 -14.79 3.40
C ILE A 478 29.17 -15.87 4.01
N SER A 479 29.70 -16.73 4.87
CA SER A 479 29.03 -17.97 5.30
C SER A 479 29.17 -18.28 6.79
N THR A 480 29.90 -17.46 7.55
CA THR A 480 30.27 -17.78 8.93
C THR A 480 29.84 -16.69 9.91
N LEU A 481 29.24 -17.10 11.03
CA LEU A 481 28.98 -16.25 12.18
C LEU A 481 29.89 -16.66 13.34
N ARG A 482 30.45 -15.67 14.01
CA ARG A 482 31.45 -15.84 15.07
C ARG A 482 31.08 -15.05 16.32
N LYS A 483 31.56 -15.51 17.47
CA LYS A 483 31.42 -14.82 18.76
C LYS A 483 32.78 -14.37 19.24
N ILE A 484 32.90 -13.08 19.56
CA ILE A 484 34.11 -12.50 20.16
C ILE A 484 33.80 -11.87 21.52
N ASN A 485 34.69 -12.05 22.49
CA ASN A 485 34.66 -11.32 23.77
C ASN A 485 35.65 -10.14 23.72
N ILE A 486 35.16 -8.93 23.97
CA ILE A 486 35.95 -7.70 23.79
C ILE A 486 36.95 -7.44 24.93
N GLU A 487 36.80 -8.12 26.06
CA GLU A 487 37.71 -7.98 27.21
C GLU A 487 38.87 -8.97 27.12
N THR A 488 38.62 -10.19 26.64
CA THR A 488 39.63 -11.25 26.54
C THR A 488 40.21 -11.43 25.14
N GLY A 489 39.53 -10.92 24.11
CA GLY A 489 39.86 -11.17 22.71
C GLY A 489 39.56 -12.61 22.25
N ASN A 490 38.90 -13.43 23.09
CA ASN A 490 38.56 -14.80 22.71
C ASN A 490 37.53 -14.80 21.59
N ASP A 491 37.86 -15.47 20.48
CA ASP A 491 37.08 -15.48 19.25
C ASP A 491 36.87 -16.93 18.78
N GLN A 492 35.61 -17.31 18.57
CA GLN A 492 35.22 -18.66 18.18
C GLN A 492 34.06 -18.67 17.17
N PRO A 493 34.04 -19.64 16.22
CA PRO A 493 32.90 -19.83 15.33
C PRO A 493 31.65 -20.23 16.12
N VAL A 494 30.49 -19.79 15.63
CA VAL A 494 29.17 -20.09 16.19
C VAL A 494 28.33 -20.89 15.20
N LEU A 495 28.32 -20.46 13.93
CA LEU A 495 27.57 -21.11 12.86
C LEU A 495 28.34 -20.98 11.55
N GLU A 496 28.46 -22.07 10.80
CA GLU A 496 29.08 -22.11 9.48
C GLU A 496 28.10 -22.75 8.49
N LEU A 497 27.81 -22.05 7.40
CA LEU A 497 26.88 -22.47 6.35
C LEU A 497 27.60 -22.52 5.00
N PRO A 498 28.45 -23.52 4.74
CA PRO A 498 29.38 -23.51 3.60
C PRO A 498 28.68 -23.50 2.23
N ASP A 499 27.45 -24.00 2.16
CA ASP A 499 26.65 -24.04 0.92
C ASP A 499 25.81 -22.76 0.71
N TYR A 500 25.88 -21.81 1.64
CA TYR A 500 25.04 -20.61 1.64
C TYR A 500 25.88 -19.33 1.70
N ASN A 501 25.37 -18.29 1.06
CA ASN A 501 25.78 -16.92 1.25
C ASN A 501 24.80 -16.24 2.20
N ILE A 502 25.23 -16.00 3.44
CA ILE A 502 24.48 -15.21 4.41
C ILE A 502 24.56 -13.75 3.97
N TRP A 503 23.42 -13.09 3.90
CA TRP A 503 23.35 -11.67 3.53
C TRP A 503 22.74 -10.81 4.62
N PHE A 504 22.02 -11.42 5.58
CA PHE A 504 21.47 -10.73 6.74
C PHE A 504 21.27 -11.69 7.92
N PHE A 505 21.43 -11.16 9.14
CA PHE A 505 21.00 -11.86 10.35
C PHE A 505 20.49 -10.91 11.42
N THR A 506 19.63 -11.41 12.31
CA THR A 506 19.17 -10.67 13.50
C THR A 506 19.14 -11.57 14.73
N PHE A 507 19.70 -11.06 15.84
CA PHE A 507 19.98 -11.83 17.04
C PHE A 507 19.08 -11.42 18.23
N ALA A 508 18.31 -12.37 18.74
CA ALA A 508 17.58 -12.25 19.99
C ALA A 508 18.41 -12.78 21.16
N ALA A 509 19.41 -11.99 21.58
CA ALA A 509 20.33 -12.38 22.65
C ALA A 509 19.68 -12.86 23.97
N PRO A 510 18.56 -12.29 24.46
CA PRO A 510 17.95 -12.73 25.72
C PRO A 510 17.48 -14.19 25.70
N ILE A 511 17.19 -14.72 24.51
CA ILE A 511 16.73 -16.10 24.30
C ILE A 511 17.72 -16.94 23.48
N ASN A 512 18.91 -16.40 23.18
CA ASN A 512 19.95 -17.08 22.40
C ASN A 512 19.48 -17.65 21.04
N LYS A 513 18.56 -16.95 20.36
CA LYS A 513 18.06 -17.35 19.03
C LYS A 513 18.43 -16.34 17.95
N LEU A 514 18.66 -16.86 16.75
CA LEU A 514 19.20 -16.14 15.60
C LEU A 514 18.32 -16.44 14.38
N LEU A 515 17.92 -15.39 13.67
CA LEU A 515 17.39 -15.53 12.31
C LEU A 515 18.53 -15.26 11.32
N VAL A 516 18.77 -16.22 10.43
CA VAL A 516 19.75 -16.10 9.34
C VAL A 516 19.00 -16.10 8.02
N MET A 517 19.24 -15.10 7.19
CA MET A 517 18.76 -15.07 5.82
C MET A 517 19.94 -15.30 4.88
N ALA A 518 19.83 -16.31 4.04
CA ALA A 518 20.91 -16.75 3.17
C ALA A 518 20.40 -17.19 1.79
N PHE A 519 21.27 -17.26 0.79
CA PHE A 519 20.91 -17.77 -0.55
C PHE A 519 22.01 -18.69 -1.09
N VAL A 520 21.67 -19.53 -2.06
CA VAL A 520 22.61 -20.45 -2.74
C VAL A 520 22.85 -19.91 -4.15
N ASP A 521 24.11 -19.73 -4.57
CA ASP A 521 24.42 -19.19 -5.89
C ASP A 521 24.21 -20.20 -7.04
N PRO A 522 23.74 -19.73 -8.22
CA PRO A 522 23.08 -18.45 -8.48
C PRO A 522 21.61 -18.53 -8.05
N GLY A 523 21.23 -17.84 -6.98
CA GLY A 523 19.89 -17.98 -6.38
C GLY A 523 19.18 -16.66 -6.22
N ARG A 524 17.90 -16.61 -6.62
CA ARG A 524 17.00 -15.50 -6.28
C ARG A 524 16.17 -15.77 -5.02
N VAL A 525 16.13 -17.03 -4.58
CA VAL A 525 15.39 -17.46 -3.39
C VAL A 525 16.27 -17.30 -2.16
N THR A 526 15.76 -16.54 -1.19
CA THR A 526 16.35 -16.45 0.14
C THR A 526 15.77 -17.56 1.01
N PHE A 527 16.62 -18.25 1.76
CA PHE A 527 16.26 -19.20 2.81
C PHE A 527 16.33 -18.48 4.16
N THR A 528 15.30 -18.68 4.98
CA THR A 528 15.26 -18.15 6.34
C THR A 528 15.44 -19.29 7.32
N LEU A 529 16.54 -19.25 8.04
CA LEU A 529 16.94 -20.27 9.01
C LEU A 529 16.80 -19.70 10.43
N LEU A 530 16.24 -20.49 11.34
CA LEU A 530 16.23 -20.22 12.76
C LEU A 530 17.28 -21.11 13.43
N TYR A 531 18.23 -20.47 14.11
CA TYR A 531 19.29 -21.14 14.86
C TYR A 531 19.14 -20.85 16.36
N ASP A 532 19.15 -21.91 17.17
CA ASP A 532 19.20 -21.82 18.62
C ASP A 532 20.64 -22.08 19.10
N LEU A 533 21.29 -21.07 19.67
CA LEU A 533 22.69 -21.16 20.11
C LEU A 533 22.84 -22.08 21.34
N THR A 534 21.76 -22.38 22.04
CA THR A 534 21.76 -23.22 23.25
C THR A 534 21.68 -24.69 22.88
N SER A 535 20.74 -25.07 22.03
CA SER A 535 20.60 -26.45 21.54
C SER A 535 21.50 -26.76 20.34
N GLN A 536 22.02 -25.73 19.67
CA GLN A 536 22.72 -25.80 18.38
C GLN A 536 21.86 -26.36 17.25
N GLU A 537 20.54 -26.31 17.40
CA GLU A 537 19.59 -26.71 16.38
C GLU A 537 19.42 -25.62 15.32
N LEU A 538 19.48 -26.02 14.05
CA LEU A 538 19.25 -25.16 12.89
C LEU A 538 18.10 -25.72 12.08
N ILE A 539 17.06 -24.91 11.86
CA ILE A 539 15.90 -25.30 11.05
C ILE A 539 15.60 -24.24 9.99
N GLU A 540 15.21 -24.69 8.79
CA GLU A 540 14.62 -23.82 7.77
C GLU A 540 13.14 -23.58 8.13
N ILE A 541 12.75 -22.31 8.27
CA ILE A 541 11.39 -21.94 8.70
C ILE A 541 10.58 -21.24 7.61
N SER A 542 11.25 -20.66 6.62
CA SER A 542 10.61 -19.89 5.55
C SER A 542 11.57 -19.66 4.38
N ARG A 543 11.02 -19.15 3.28
CA ARG A 543 11.75 -18.75 2.08
C ARG A 543 11.23 -17.40 1.57
N ASN A 544 12.03 -16.75 0.73
CA ASN A 544 11.72 -15.49 0.07
C ASN A 544 11.54 -14.28 1.00
N ASP A 545 12.05 -14.38 2.23
CA ASP A 545 12.07 -13.28 3.17
C ASP A 545 13.31 -12.41 2.96
N PHE A 546 13.16 -11.11 3.23
CA PHE A 546 14.25 -10.14 3.09
C PHE A 546 14.30 -9.13 4.24
N PHE A 547 13.54 -9.36 5.30
CA PHE A 547 13.68 -8.64 6.54
C PHE A 547 13.07 -9.47 7.66
N GLY A 548 13.68 -9.43 8.84
CA GLY A 548 13.17 -10.08 10.03
C GLY A 548 13.34 -9.18 11.24
N GLU A 549 12.31 -9.08 12.08
CA GLU A 549 12.37 -8.32 13.32
C GLU A 549 11.72 -9.07 14.47
N TRP A 550 12.46 -9.14 15.58
CA TRP A 550 12.00 -9.79 16.79
C TRP A 550 11.03 -8.88 17.57
N SER A 551 10.00 -9.48 18.16
CA SER A 551 9.07 -8.77 19.05
C SER A 551 9.80 -8.22 20.28
N ARG A 552 9.20 -7.26 21.01
CA ARG A 552 9.80 -6.77 22.26
C ARG A 552 9.89 -7.87 23.30
N THR A 553 8.87 -8.71 23.42
CA THR A 553 8.83 -9.83 24.38
C THR A 553 9.75 -10.98 24.00
N ARG A 554 10.13 -11.08 22.71
CA ARG A 554 10.92 -12.16 22.13
C ARG A 554 10.20 -13.50 22.05
N ASP A 555 8.87 -13.49 22.15
CA ASP A 555 8.06 -14.71 21.98
C ASP A 555 7.80 -15.04 20.51
N TYR A 556 7.99 -14.06 19.62
CA TYR A 556 7.78 -14.19 18.19
C TYR A 556 8.61 -13.17 17.39
N PHE A 557 8.54 -13.28 16.06
CA PHE A 557 9.15 -12.33 15.13
C PHE A 557 8.29 -12.15 13.88
N LEU A 558 8.51 -11.05 13.17
CA LEU A 558 7.95 -10.81 11.85
C LEU A 558 8.97 -11.15 10.78
N LEU A 559 8.52 -11.76 9.70
CA LEU A 559 9.26 -11.89 8.45
C LEU A 559 8.54 -11.10 7.37
N LEU A 560 9.30 -10.34 6.59
CA LEU A 560 8.81 -9.67 5.40
C LEU A 560 9.16 -10.52 4.18
N GLN A 561 8.15 -11.20 3.67
CA GLN A 561 8.24 -12.09 2.53
C GLN A 561 7.87 -11.37 1.25
N ARG A 562 8.50 -11.76 0.13
CA ARG A 562 8.10 -11.31 -1.21
C ARG A 562 7.30 -12.40 -1.89
N ASP A 563 6.13 -12.02 -2.41
CA ASP A 563 5.34 -12.88 -3.27
C ASP A 563 5.85 -12.77 -4.70
N TYR A 564 5.93 -13.89 -5.41
CA TYR A 564 6.52 -13.98 -6.75
C TYR A 564 5.43 -14.05 -7.82
N PHE A 565 5.10 -12.92 -8.44
CA PHE A 565 4.20 -12.87 -9.60
C PHE A 565 4.93 -12.56 -10.91
N GLY A 566 4.98 -13.54 -11.80
CA GLY A 566 5.36 -13.34 -13.20
C GLY A 566 6.85 -13.53 -13.54
N GLU A 567 7.15 -13.35 -14.83
CA GLU A 567 8.39 -13.80 -15.47
C GLU A 567 9.56 -12.79 -15.35
N PHE A 568 9.24 -11.49 -15.27
CA PHE A 568 10.25 -10.43 -15.40
C PHE A 568 10.68 -9.83 -14.06
N PHE A 569 9.76 -9.64 -13.10
CA PHE A 569 10.05 -9.05 -11.79
C PHE A 569 9.05 -9.59 -10.77
N PRO A 570 9.42 -10.63 -10.01
CA PRO A 570 8.46 -11.34 -9.19
C PRO A 570 7.88 -10.53 -8.03
N TRP A 571 8.60 -9.53 -7.51
CA TRP A 571 8.38 -8.89 -6.20
C TRP A 571 7.24 -7.86 -6.18
N PHE A 572 6.05 -8.24 -6.60
CA PHE A 572 4.96 -7.29 -6.79
C PHE A 572 4.16 -7.00 -5.51
N TYR A 573 4.12 -7.96 -4.60
CA TYR A 573 3.50 -7.80 -3.29
C TYR A 573 4.41 -8.36 -2.20
N LEU A 574 4.29 -7.76 -1.03
CA LEU A 574 4.96 -8.13 0.18
C LEU A 574 3.93 -8.67 1.16
N LYS A 575 4.33 -9.70 1.88
CA LYS A 575 3.58 -10.27 3.00
C LYS A 575 4.39 -10.07 4.26
N VAL A 576 3.78 -9.47 5.27
CA VAL A 576 4.31 -9.58 6.64
C VAL A 576 3.76 -10.86 7.22
N ASN A 577 4.62 -11.74 7.73
CA ASN A 577 4.25 -13.00 8.36
C ASN A 577 4.74 -13.01 9.79
N ARG A 578 3.95 -13.55 10.73
CA ARG A 578 4.33 -13.68 12.14
C ARG A 578 4.64 -15.14 12.47
N TYR A 579 5.76 -15.35 13.16
CA TYR A 579 6.26 -16.67 13.54
C TYR A 579 6.52 -16.73 15.04
N LEU A 580 5.96 -17.75 15.69
CA LEU A 580 6.30 -18.06 17.07
C LEU A 580 7.70 -18.68 17.15
N CYS A 581 8.41 -18.43 18.26
CA CYS A 581 9.73 -18.97 18.51
C CYS A 581 9.79 -20.52 18.62
N GLU A 582 8.64 -21.19 18.76
CA GLU A 582 8.50 -22.64 18.99
C GLU A 582 7.79 -23.39 17.83
N VAL A 583 7.81 -22.83 16.61
CA VAL A 583 7.47 -23.53 15.35
C VAL A 583 5.97 -23.75 15.08
N ALA A 584 5.18 -22.67 15.17
CA ALA A 584 3.92 -22.59 14.43
C ALA A 584 3.81 -21.24 13.69
N LEU A 585 3.46 -21.32 12.40
CA LEU A 585 3.06 -20.18 11.59
C LEU A 585 1.69 -19.70 12.10
N VAL A 586 1.62 -18.45 12.55
CA VAL A 586 0.34 -17.76 12.75
C VAL A 586 0.41 -16.53 11.88
N GLY A 587 0.17 -16.73 10.58
CA GLY A 587 0.29 -15.69 9.57
C GLY A 587 -0.74 -14.58 9.81
N GLU A 588 -0.27 -13.38 10.13
CA GLU A 588 -1.05 -12.16 9.94
C GLU A 588 -0.63 -11.54 8.61
N GLU A 589 -1.26 -11.98 7.52
CA GLU A 589 -0.93 -11.47 6.19
C GLU A 589 -1.36 -10.00 6.07
N LEU A 590 -0.38 -9.10 5.98
CA LEU A 590 -0.57 -7.80 5.34
C LEU A 590 -0.05 -7.89 3.91
N TYR A 591 -0.96 -7.82 2.95
CA TYR A 591 -0.64 -7.84 1.53
C TYR A 591 -0.49 -6.41 0.99
N GLY A 592 0.72 -6.02 0.58
CA GLY A 592 0.94 -4.67 0.06
C GLY A 592 2.04 -4.56 -0.99
N LYS A 593 1.97 -3.59 -1.90
CA LYS A 593 2.92 -3.49 -3.02
C LYS A 593 4.33 -3.02 -2.62
N ASP A 594 4.43 -2.20 -1.58
CA ASP A 594 5.71 -1.76 -1.02
C ASP A 594 5.53 -1.34 0.45
N VAL A 595 6.14 -2.15 1.31
CA VAL A 595 6.04 -2.18 2.76
C VAL A 595 7.47 -2.20 3.28
N ASN A 596 7.83 -1.18 4.05
CA ASN A 596 9.13 -1.07 4.67
C ASN A 596 8.98 -1.23 6.18
N LEU A 597 9.61 -2.29 6.71
CA LEU A 597 9.78 -2.48 8.14
C LEU A 597 11.14 -1.92 8.58
N ASN A 598 11.21 -1.51 9.85
CA ASN A 598 12.42 -1.00 10.48
C ASN A 598 12.66 -1.75 11.78
N ASN A 599 13.90 -1.73 12.27
CA ASN A 599 14.20 -2.26 13.61
C ASN A 599 13.48 -1.43 14.67
N ASN A 600 13.12 -2.06 15.79
CA ASN A 600 12.41 -1.45 16.91
C ASN A 600 11.02 -0.89 16.53
N ASN A 601 10.30 -1.57 15.65
CA ASN A 601 9.00 -1.14 15.15
C ASN A 601 7.81 -1.55 16.02
N PHE A 602 7.99 -2.41 17.03
CA PHE A 602 6.90 -2.87 17.90
C PHE A 602 6.51 -1.89 18.99
N SER A 603 5.23 -1.78 19.31
CA SER A 603 4.70 -1.02 20.44
C SER A 603 5.06 -1.64 21.79
N PRO A 604 4.94 -0.88 22.90
CA PRO A 604 4.91 -1.46 24.23
C PRO A 604 3.94 -2.65 24.31
N ALA A 605 4.37 -3.71 24.99
CA ALA A 605 3.64 -4.97 25.12
C ALA A 605 3.22 -5.61 23.78
N ASP A 606 3.88 -5.27 22.66
CA ASP A 606 3.71 -5.98 21.40
C ASP A 606 2.25 -5.98 20.90
N GLN A 607 1.55 -4.85 21.04
CA GLN A 607 0.16 -4.66 20.60
C GLN A 607 0.05 -4.31 19.11
N ALA A 608 1.03 -3.60 18.57
CA ALA A 608 1.10 -3.20 17.18
C ALA A 608 2.54 -3.13 16.69
N PHE A 609 2.73 -3.05 15.38
CA PHE A 609 4.03 -2.77 14.78
C PHE A 609 3.94 -1.70 13.69
N LEU A 610 5.03 -0.94 13.54
CA LEU A 610 5.16 0.13 12.56
C LEU A 610 5.65 -0.40 11.22
N MET A 611 5.18 0.28 10.18
CA MET A 611 5.64 0.13 8.82
C MET A 611 5.57 1.48 8.11
N VAL A 612 6.34 1.60 7.05
CA VAL A 612 6.18 2.67 6.08
C VAL A 612 5.65 2.07 4.80
N LEU A 613 4.55 2.61 4.29
CA LEU A 613 4.01 2.22 2.99
C LEU A 613 4.43 3.24 1.93
N SER A 614 4.89 2.77 0.77
CA SER A 614 5.20 3.60 -0.42
C SER A 614 4.64 3.00 -1.71
N ASN A 615 4.62 3.73 -2.83
CA ASN A 615 4.34 3.10 -4.12
C ASN A 615 5.56 2.30 -4.58
N PRO A 616 5.37 1.10 -5.15
CA PRO A 616 6.48 0.24 -5.55
C PRO A 616 7.33 0.90 -6.63
N GLY A 617 8.63 1.07 -6.35
CA GLY A 617 9.60 1.58 -7.33
C GLY A 617 10.14 0.53 -8.29
N THR A 618 9.44 -0.59 -8.50
CA THR A 618 10.05 -1.81 -9.06
C THR A 618 9.99 -1.93 -10.58
N PHE A 619 8.83 -1.71 -11.23
CA PHE A 619 8.71 -1.92 -12.69
C PHE A 619 8.98 -0.67 -13.52
N TYR A 620 8.49 0.48 -13.06
CA TYR A 620 8.67 1.76 -13.71
C TYR A 620 9.45 2.69 -12.78
N PRO A 621 10.33 3.56 -13.30
CA PRO A 621 11.14 4.49 -12.50
C PRO A 621 10.31 5.67 -11.95
N ILE A 622 9.10 5.39 -11.47
CA ILE A 622 8.19 6.37 -10.90
C ILE A 622 8.69 6.69 -9.49
N PRO A 623 8.91 7.97 -9.15
CA PRO A 623 9.37 8.35 -7.83
C PRO A 623 8.44 7.82 -6.74
N ALA A 624 9.00 7.50 -5.57
CA ALA A 624 8.18 7.23 -4.40
C ALA A 624 7.44 8.53 -4.01
N ILE A 625 6.12 8.53 -4.19
CA ILE A 625 5.29 9.74 -4.15
C ILE A 625 4.93 10.07 -2.69
N ASN A 626 4.84 9.06 -1.80
CA ASN A 626 4.66 9.22 -0.36
C ASN A 626 5.35 8.10 0.44
N ARG A 627 5.78 8.41 1.66
CA ARG A 627 6.31 7.46 2.66
C ARG A 627 5.65 7.79 3.98
N ASP A 628 4.51 7.18 4.25
CA ASP A 628 3.74 7.47 5.45
C ASP A 628 3.81 6.34 6.46
N ILE A 629 3.79 6.69 7.75
CA ILE A 629 3.86 5.74 8.85
C ILE A 629 2.48 5.15 9.06
N TYR A 630 2.45 3.83 9.17
CA TYR A 630 1.30 3.07 9.56
C TYR A 630 1.63 2.21 10.78
N ALA A 631 0.65 2.05 11.69
CA ALA A 631 0.68 1.06 12.74
C ALA A 631 -0.31 -0.07 12.40
N LYS A 632 0.19 -1.30 12.31
CA LYS A 632 -0.64 -2.49 12.16
C LYS A 632 -0.88 -3.09 13.54
N THR A 633 -2.12 -3.07 14.00
CA THR A 633 -2.53 -3.70 15.26
C THR A 633 -2.50 -5.22 15.08
N LEU A 634 -1.83 -5.91 15.99
CA LEU A 634 -1.69 -7.36 15.96
C LEU A 634 -3.02 -8.04 16.31
N ASN A 635 -3.18 -9.26 15.81
CA ASN A 635 -4.35 -10.12 15.95
C ASN A 635 -5.67 -9.45 15.50
N SER A 636 -5.58 -8.53 14.54
CA SER A 636 -6.74 -7.79 14.02
C SER A 636 -6.55 -7.47 12.54
N ARG A 637 -7.60 -6.98 11.89
CA ARG A 637 -7.53 -6.39 10.54
C ARG A 637 -7.39 -4.86 10.57
N LEU A 638 -7.04 -4.29 11.73
CA LEU A 638 -6.86 -2.84 11.89
C LEU A 638 -5.49 -2.39 11.39
N LEU A 639 -5.50 -1.28 10.66
CA LEU A 639 -4.34 -0.54 10.18
C LEU A 639 -4.58 0.95 10.46
N THR A 640 -3.65 1.62 11.13
CA THR A 640 -3.78 3.04 11.49
C THR A 640 -2.76 3.86 10.72
N GLN A 641 -3.20 4.80 9.88
CA GLN A 641 -2.33 5.81 9.26
C GLN A 641 -1.97 6.87 10.30
N LEU A 642 -0.68 7.11 10.52
CA LEU A 642 -0.17 8.02 11.53
C LEU A 642 0.43 9.30 10.95
N THR A 643 0.87 9.27 9.69
CA THR A 643 1.34 10.46 8.96
C THR A 643 0.70 10.57 7.59
N ILE A 644 0.70 11.77 7.03
CA ILE A 644 0.28 12.02 5.65
C ILE A 644 1.18 13.07 5.01
N GLU A 645 1.68 12.78 3.80
CA GLU A 645 2.58 13.65 3.03
C GLU A 645 3.85 14.06 3.79
N LYS A 646 4.32 13.25 4.76
CA LYS A 646 5.49 13.61 5.60
C LYS A 646 6.82 13.10 5.07
N LYS A 647 6.83 12.08 4.21
CA LYS A 647 8.04 11.38 3.77
C LYS A 647 8.87 10.85 4.96
N SER A 648 8.27 10.02 5.78
CA SER A 648 8.83 9.49 7.02
C SER A 648 9.87 8.38 6.77
N TYR A 649 10.94 8.41 7.56
CA TYR A 649 12.03 7.43 7.53
C TYR A 649 12.33 6.87 8.92
N SER A 650 12.63 5.58 8.95
CA SER A 650 13.04 4.84 10.16
C SER A 650 12.18 5.12 11.39
N PRO A 651 10.84 4.95 11.30
CA PRO A 651 10.01 5.04 12.48
C PRO A 651 10.39 3.94 13.47
N VAL A 652 10.70 4.35 14.69
CA VAL A 652 10.96 3.49 15.83
C VAL A 652 9.96 3.79 16.93
N TRP A 653 9.51 2.75 17.61
CA TRP A 653 8.63 2.91 18.75
C TRP A 653 9.47 3.02 20.01
N LEU A 654 9.24 4.09 20.78
CA LEU A 654 9.95 4.40 22.01
C LEU A 654 9.55 3.48 23.17
#